data_AF-A0A1H0HU75-F1
#
_entry.id   AF-A0A1H0HU75-F1
#
_cell.length_a   1.000
_cell.length_b   1.000
_cell.length_c   1.000
_cell.angle_alpha   90.00
_cell.angle_beta   90.00
_cell.angle_gamma   90.00
#
_symmetry.space_group_name_H-M   'P 1'
#
loop_
_entity.id
_entity.type
_entity.pdbx_description
1 polymer ?
#
loop_
_entity_poly.entity_id
_entity_poly.type
_entity_poly.pdbx_seq_one_letter_code
_entity_poly.pdbx_strand_id
1 'polypeptide(L)'
;MSGSDPRRFLIATAVSHYPHAPEWDRPGLVEARRGMVELFTGRLGYEHVSDLGANPTQGQLLRELREFCRSPERRPDDILAVYIAGHGELLDNDEYVLLTSDTNPDDLYDALQPSTLARKILAGTKVRRLLLMLDTCFSGQGGNELLSTMAKLKNNWREKDTALAVITSAQPNELAQTGAFPELLTEAVTSLATAGYTPPLLSLGAVVEATRNNPKRPDFQHIGWEIIGLTGEIPPFLPNAKHSNELSHTDMALQRAAEWDEQDKRRDVEFRTRLLRRAMGHRDEDRVGWWFSGRHRALRDITAWLGELPDDRPALVVTGDPGSGKTAVLGLLAAVSDPEYRRTVPLWSLGLSAELLPPAQAIRTAVYAQNLTDQQVVRALAAALRLPPVETVADLLNHLNTGAEPDRPRVILIDGLDEAVTPSALCGQVLRPLMELAGGRLRLLLGTRPHLLAPLGLERDDHVDLDSPRYADPQAVLAYAVRNLIDAHPESPYLECENDLRLGVARAVASAAGHSFLVARITAGTLAATPALPDPGDPVWRRSLPSAAADAMHRDLHQRFGDGGDGAERILDLLRPLAYAEGQGLPWEDIWAPLASELSGRRYTNEDLNRLRRDAGAYVVEAVEDGRSVYRLYHEAMAEYLRMGRDSGAAHRAFTIGLRRTVPYRIDGSPDWGRAHPYALRHLAVHADHAGLLDGLVTEPEYLVHADADTLVLLLLKVQSDAARLHAAVYRASIQAHRHLDAVGRRGILALDAARYNEPSLVKAFGSGVAERTWRPVAASGSLLAGNLLNAFTGPAKGVVAAACTVVDGREVVVTGTVDMSLRAWDLATGQPLGRPMTGHTKRVDAVACTTLNGRP
;
A
#
# COMPACT_ATOMS: atom_id res chain seq x y z
N MET A 1 -16.20 26.13 4.16
CA MET A 1 -15.55 27.29 4.82
C MET A 1 -14.34 26.77 5.60
N SER A 2 -13.21 27.47 5.45
CA SER A 2 -11.89 27.36 6.14
C SER A 2 -11.18 25.99 6.23
N GLY A 3 -10.55 25.57 5.13
CA GLY A 3 -9.51 24.54 5.12
C GLY A 3 -8.15 25.09 5.56
N SER A 4 -7.97 25.32 6.86
CA SER A 4 -6.65 25.55 7.46
C SER A 4 -6.03 24.20 7.84
N ASP A 5 -4.73 24.03 7.64
CA ASP A 5 -3.97 22.89 8.20
C ASP A 5 -4.26 22.72 9.71
N PRO A 6 -4.37 21.48 10.24
CA PRO A 6 -4.43 21.27 11.68
C PRO A 6 -3.19 21.88 12.34
N ARG A 7 -3.42 22.75 13.33
CA ARG A 7 -2.35 23.35 14.12
C ARG A 7 -1.82 22.31 15.10
N ARG A 8 -0.50 22.23 15.22
CA ARG A 8 0.22 21.21 16.01
C ARG A 8 0.90 21.89 17.18
N PHE A 9 0.61 21.42 18.39
CA PHE A 9 1.10 22.02 19.63
C PHE A 9 1.84 20.99 20.47
N LEU A 10 3.02 21.37 20.97
CA LEU A 10 3.82 20.57 21.87
C LEU A 10 3.84 21.23 23.26
N ILE A 11 3.52 20.45 24.28
CA ILE A 11 3.79 20.77 25.68
C ILE A 11 4.81 19.75 26.18
N ALA A 12 6.01 20.20 26.53
CA ALA A 12 7.09 19.31 26.96
C ALA A 12 7.64 19.76 28.32
N THR A 13 7.62 18.84 29.29
CA THR A 13 8.17 19.08 30.62
C THR A 13 9.00 17.90 31.11
N ALA A 14 9.91 18.18 32.05
CA ALA A 14 10.75 17.20 32.70
C ALA A 14 10.92 17.56 34.18
N VAL A 15 10.82 16.58 35.07
CA VAL A 15 11.14 16.74 36.49
C VAL A 15 12.50 16.11 36.75
N SER A 16 13.54 16.93 36.67
CA SER A 16 14.95 16.59 36.88
C SER A 16 15.44 16.79 38.31
N HIS A 17 14.72 17.56 39.13
CA HIS A 17 15.06 17.90 40.51
C HIS A 17 13.85 17.77 41.44
N TYR A 18 14.03 17.08 42.57
CA TYR A 18 13.01 16.78 43.58
C TYR A 18 13.49 17.32 44.95
N PRO A 19 13.12 18.56 45.31
CA PRO A 19 13.54 19.19 46.56
C PRO A 19 13.31 18.37 47.84
N HIS A 20 12.27 17.53 47.85
CA HIS A 20 11.92 16.68 49.00
C HIS A 20 12.60 15.30 48.98
N ALA A 21 13.21 14.89 47.88
CA ALA A 21 13.89 13.60 47.69
C ALA A 21 15.06 13.72 46.69
N PRO A 22 16.18 14.35 47.06
CA PRO A 22 17.29 14.63 46.13
C PRO A 22 17.89 13.39 45.45
N GLU A 23 17.74 12.20 46.03
CA GLU A 23 18.12 10.91 45.44
C GLU A 23 17.38 10.58 44.12
N TRP A 24 16.22 11.20 43.91
CA TRP A 24 15.45 11.11 42.67
C TRP A 24 15.97 12.06 41.59
N ASP A 25 16.92 12.95 41.89
CA ASP A 25 17.42 13.89 40.89
C ASP A 25 18.02 13.19 39.67
N ARG A 26 17.62 13.65 38.49
CA ARG A 26 18.08 13.15 37.19
C ARG A 26 18.34 14.35 36.28
N PRO A 27 19.50 15.02 36.40
CA PRO A 27 19.79 16.24 35.64
C PRO A 27 19.69 16.02 34.12
N GLY A 28 20.06 14.83 33.63
CA GLY A 28 19.97 14.45 32.21
C GLY A 28 18.55 14.51 31.60
N LEU A 29 17.50 14.62 32.40
CA LEU A 29 16.14 14.81 31.90
C LEU A 29 15.92 16.20 31.28
N VAL A 30 16.75 17.19 31.64
CA VAL A 30 16.74 18.51 31.01
C VAL A 30 17.18 18.41 29.54
N GLU A 31 18.24 17.65 29.27
CA GLU A 31 18.71 17.34 27.91
C GLU A 31 17.68 16.50 27.15
N ALA A 32 17.08 15.49 27.78
CA ALA A 32 16.03 14.67 27.19
C ALA A 32 14.84 15.52 26.71
N ARG A 33 14.37 16.46 27.56
CA ARG A 33 13.33 17.43 27.19
C ARG A 33 13.77 18.31 26.02
N ARG A 34 15.00 18.82 26.03
CA ARG A 34 15.53 19.66 24.95
C ARG A 34 15.49 18.91 23.62
N GLY A 35 15.96 17.66 23.60
CA GLY A 35 15.93 16.80 22.40
C GLY A 35 14.52 16.58 21.86
N MET A 36 13.53 16.37 22.74
CA MET A 36 12.12 16.25 22.34
C MET A 36 11.55 17.54 21.75
N VAL A 37 11.87 18.69 22.35
CA VAL A 37 11.46 20.00 21.81
C VAL A 37 12.09 20.22 20.42
N GLU A 38 13.38 19.94 20.26
CA GLU A 38 14.09 20.07 18.98
C GLU A 38 13.51 19.14 17.90
N LEU A 39 13.21 17.88 18.25
CA LEU A 39 12.61 16.91 17.33
C LEU A 39 11.24 17.41 16.84
N PHE A 40 10.35 17.77 17.77
CA PHE A 40 8.98 18.11 17.42
C PHE A 40 8.86 19.47 16.72
N THR A 41 9.64 20.46 17.15
CA THR A 41 9.60 21.80 16.54
C THR A 41 10.40 21.87 15.23
N GLY A 42 11.55 21.19 15.16
CA GLY A 42 12.44 21.23 14.00
C GLY A 42 12.07 20.26 12.88
N ARG A 43 11.61 19.04 13.20
CA ARG A 43 11.34 17.99 12.20
C ARG A 43 9.85 17.72 11.97
N LEU A 44 9.02 17.82 13.02
CA LEU A 44 7.61 17.43 12.96
C LEU A 44 6.64 18.62 12.84
N GLY A 45 7.14 19.85 12.78
CA GLY A 45 6.33 21.05 12.53
C GLY A 45 5.35 21.39 13.65
N TYR A 46 5.69 21.08 14.90
CA TYR A 46 4.92 21.47 16.08
C TYR A 46 5.35 22.84 16.61
N GLU A 47 4.40 23.60 17.15
CA GLU A 47 4.65 24.80 17.94
C GLU A 47 4.78 24.43 19.42
N HIS A 48 5.91 24.75 20.05
CA HIS A 48 6.08 24.56 21.49
C HIS A 48 5.40 25.71 22.26
N VAL A 49 4.45 25.38 23.13
CA VAL A 49 3.50 26.36 23.72
C VAL A 49 3.54 26.50 25.24
N SER A 50 4.42 25.78 25.95
CA SER A 50 4.50 25.90 27.42
C SER A 50 5.82 26.45 27.93
N ASP A 51 5.74 27.43 28.84
CA ASP A 51 6.86 27.94 29.64
C ASP A 51 7.12 27.10 30.91
N LEU A 52 6.38 25.98 31.08
CA LEU A 52 6.38 25.05 32.21
C LEU A 52 7.78 24.57 32.63
N GLY A 53 8.79 24.76 31.78
CA GLY A 53 10.20 24.62 32.12
C GLY A 53 10.56 23.21 32.57
N ALA A 54 11.57 23.13 33.43
CA ALA A 54 11.91 21.93 34.17
C ALA A 54 11.39 22.04 35.61
N ASN A 55 10.95 20.91 36.17
CA ASN A 55 10.52 20.73 37.56
C ASN A 55 9.20 21.43 37.93
N PRO A 56 8.09 21.19 37.22
CA PRO A 56 6.80 21.69 37.65
C PRO A 56 6.28 20.99 38.91
N THR A 57 5.55 21.75 39.71
CA THR A 57 4.66 21.18 40.73
C THR A 57 3.44 20.54 40.08
N GLN A 58 2.76 19.63 40.78
CA GLN A 58 1.51 19.02 40.33
C GLN A 58 0.46 20.09 39.99
N GLY A 59 0.34 21.11 40.84
CA GLY A 59 -0.58 22.23 40.64
C GLY A 59 -0.26 23.05 39.38
N GLN A 60 1.02 23.34 39.15
CA GLN A 60 1.48 24.08 37.96
C GLN A 60 1.19 23.28 36.68
N LEU A 61 1.61 22.01 36.65
CA LEU A 61 1.41 21.12 35.51
C LEU A 61 -0.06 21.01 35.11
N LEU A 62 -0.93 20.70 36.08
CA LEU A 62 -2.36 20.53 35.82
C LEU A 62 -3.06 21.83 35.44
N ARG A 63 -2.65 22.97 36.03
CA ARG A 63 -3.24 24.28 35.73
C ARG A 63 -2.91 24.71 34.31
N GLU A 64 -1.64 24.68 33.91
CA GLU A 64 -1.22 25.13 32.58
C GLU A 64 -1.79 24.25 31.46
N LEU A 65 -1.75 22.92 31.63
CA LEU A 65 -2.41 22.00 30.69
C LEU A 65 -3.91 22.32 30.55
N ARG A 66 -4.59 22.59 31.67
CA ARG A 66 -6.01 22.90 31.68
C ARG A 66 -6.32 24.24 31.03
N GLU A 67 -5.54 25.27 31.33
CA GLU A 67 -5.69 26.62 30.76
C GLU A 67 -5.49 26.58 29.24
N PHE A 68 -4.43 25.91 28.78
CA PHE A 68 -4.18 25.70 27.36
C PHE A 68 -5.36 24.99 26.67
N CYS A 69 -5.81 23.86 27.23
CA CYS A 69 -6.89 23.06 26.63
C CYS A 69 -8.27 23.75 26.66
N ARG A 70 -8.50 24.69 27.59
CA ARG A 70 -9.75 25.46 27.72
C ARG A 70 -9.75 26.76 26.94
N SER A 71 -8.61 27.19 26.40
CA SER A 71 -8.52 28.44 25.65
C SER A 71 -9.60 28.50 24.55
N PRO A 72 -10.31 29.64 24.40
CA PRO A 72 -11.36 29.79 23.40
C PRO A 72 -10.82 29.60 21.97
N GLU A 73 -9.53 29.86 21.76
CA GLU A 73 -8.81 29.68 20.49
C GLU A 73 -8.61 28.23 20.09
N ARG A 74 -8.80 27.27 21.01
CA ARG A 74 -8.69 25.84 20.69
C ARG A 74 -9.78 25.41 19.73
N ARG A 75 -9.44 24.48 18.85
CA ARG A 75 -10.34 23.86 17.90
C ARG A 75 -10.31 22.33 18.03
N PRO A 76 -11.39 21.62 17.67
CA PRO A 76 -11.42 20.15 17.69
C PRO A 76 -10.36 19.48 16.81
N ASP A 77 -9.92 20.15 15.74
CA ASP A 77 -8.93 19.65 14.79
C ASP A 77 -7.48 19.94 15.17
N ASP A 78 -7.24 20.73 16.23
CA ASP A 78 -5.89 20.94 16.78
C ASP A 78 -5.30 19.62 17.28
N ILE A 79 -4.01 19.42 17.03
CA ILE A 79 -3.24 18.26 17.48
C ILE A 79 -2.38 18.69 18.64
N LEU A 80 -2.54 18.02 19.78
CA LEU A 80 -1.77 18.27 20.99
C LEU A 80 -0.85 17.08 21.24
N ALA A 81 0.46 17.32 21.26
CA ALA A 81 1.47 16.41 21.77
C ALA A 81 1.88 16.87 23.18
N VAL A 82 1.85 15.96 24.15
CA VAL A 82 2.28 16.21 25.53
C VAL A 82 3.40 15.24 25.87
N TYR A 83 4.59 15.76 26.17
CA TYR A 83 5.74 14.99 26.62
C TYR A 83 6.00 15.27 28.11
N ILE A 84 6.05 14.21 28.91
CA ILE A 84 6.33 14.29 30.33
C ILE A 84 7.44 13.30 30.66
N ALA A 85 8.56 13.81 31.17
CA ALA A 85 9.68 13.00 31.64
C ALA A 85 9.90 13.20 33.15
N GLY A 86 10.31 12.15 33.86
CA GLY A 86 10.46 12.20 35.30
C GLY A 86 10.49 10.81 35.92
N HIS A 87 10.06 10.71 37.18
CA HIS A 87 9.86 9.42 37.84
C HIS A 87 8.39 9.03 37.84
N GLY A 88 8.18 7.73 37.78
CA GLY A 88 6.91 7.08 37.99
C GLY A 88 7.11 5.94 38.98
N GLU A 89 6.16 5.75 39.87
CA GLU A 89 6.21 4.72 40.92
C GLU A 89 4.91 3.91 40.91
N LEU A 90 5.00 2.66 41.36
CA LEU A 90 3.84 1.82 41.63
C LEU A 90 3.56 1.84 43.13
N LEU A 91 2.31 2.14 43.49
CA LEU A 91 1.83 2.05 44.86
C LEU A 91 1.60 0.57 45.25
N ASP A 92 1.42 0.31 46.56
CA ASP A 92 1.16 -1.04 47.09
C ASP A 92 -0.08 -1.73 46.50
N ASN A 93 -0.99 -0.96 45.89
CA ASN A 93 -2.20 -1.42 45.22
C ASN A 93 -2.05 -1.56 43.69
N ASP A 94 -0.82 -1.55 43.18
CA ASP A 94 -0.47 -1.59 41.75
C ASP A 94 -0.95 -0.37 40.93
N GLU A 95 -1.37 0.72 41.59
CA GLU A 95 -1.71 1.98 40.92
C GLU A 95 -0.43 2.75 40.56
N TYR A 96 -0.37 3.24 39.33
CA TYR A 96 0.74 4.02 38.85
C TYR A 96 0.56 5.51 39.18
N VAL A 97 1.60 6.13 39.74
CA VAL A 97 1.66 7.58 40.00
C VAL A 97 2.85 8.23 39.32
N LEU A 98 2.65 9.46 38.86
CA LEU A 98 3.70 10.31 38.31
C LEU A 98 4.22 11.26 39.40
N LEU A 99 5.53 11.29 39.59
CA LEU A 99 6.15 12.16 40.60
C LEU A 99 6.44 13.55 40.00
N THR A 100 6.04 14.59 40.71
CA THR A 100 6.29 16.00 40.38
C THR A 100 7.26 16.62 41.39
N SER A 101 7.73 17.85 41.16
CA SER A 101 8.76 18.45 42.02
C SER A 101 8.32 18.63 43.49
N ASP A 102 7.02 18.72 43.73
CA ASP A 102 6.39 18.86 45.05
C ASP A 102 5.91 17.54 45.65
N THR A 103 6.23 16.39 45.04
CA THR A 103 5.85 15.09 45.60
C THR A 103 6.58 14.82 46.91
N ASN A 104 5.81 14.41 47.93
CA ASN A 104 6.33 14.00 49.22
C ASN A 104 6.76 12.52 49.17
N PRO A 105 8.04 12.17 49.42
CA PRO A 105 8.48 10.78 49.42
C PRO A 105 7.84 9.93 50.51
N ASP A 106 7.37 10.54 51.61
CA ASP A 106 6.74 9.83 52.72
C ASP A 106 5.25 9.51 52.47
N ASP A 107 4.63 10.11 51.44
CA ASP A 107 3.23 9.88 51.08
C ASP A 107 3.02 9.98 49.56
N LEU A 108 3.20 8.85 48.87
CA LEU A 108 3.04 8.75 47.42
C LEU A 108 1.57 8.70 46.97
N TYR A 109 0.60 8.55 47.88
CA TYR A 109 -0.83 8.54 47.52
C TYR A 109 -1.33 9.91 47.06
N ASP A 110 -0.65 10.99 47.48
CA ASP A 110 -0.92 12.36 47.02
C ASP A 110 -0.28 12.69 45.66
N ALA A 111 0.57 11.81 45.11
CA ALA A 111 1.24 12.02 43.83
C ALA A 111 0.26 12.04 42.63
N LEU A 112 0.75 12.52 41.49
CA LEU A 112 -0.12 12.79 40.34
C LEU A 112 -0.55 11.50 39.63
N GLN A 113 -1.82 11.14 39.78
CA GLN A 113 -2.42 10.06 38.99
C GLN A 113 -2.58 10.44 37.51
N PRO A 114 -2.22 9.55 36.55
CA PRO A 114 -2.44 9.78 35.12
C PRO A 114 -3.91 9.99 34.76
N SER A 115 -4.84 9.35 35.46
CA SER A 115 -6.28 9.54 35.24
C SER A 115 -6.72 10.99 35.45
N THR A 116 -6.09 11.71 36.39
CA THR A 116 -6.32 13.14 36.67
C THR A 116 -5.79 14.00 35.52
N LEU A 117 -4.62 13.65 34.98
CA LEU A 117 -4.04 14.29 33.80
C LEU A 117 -4.99 14.19 32.60
N ALA A 118 -5.45 12.98 32.25
CA ALA A 118 -6.39 12.77 31.15
C ALA A 118 -7.70 13.55 31.33
N ARG A 119 -8.26 13.56 32.55
CA ARG A 119 -9.46 14.35 32.87
C ARG A 119 -9.25 15.85 32.67
N LYS A 120 -8.11 16.40 33.12
CA LYS A 120 -7.81 17.82 32.96
C LYS A 120 -7.63 18.22 31.50
N ILE A 121 -7.06 17.35 30.66
CA ILE A 121 -6.88 17.63 29.23
C ILE A 121 -8.21 17.50 28.46
N LEU A 122 -9.02 16.49 28.74
CA LEU A 122 -10.16 16.11 27.88
C LEU A 122 -11.54 16.56 28.38
N ALA A 123 -11.78 16.57 29.70
CA ALA A 123 -13.13 16.75 30.23
C ALA A 123 -13.62 18.19 30.05
N GLY A 124 -14.64 18.40 29.23
CA GLY A 124 -15.18 19.74 28.96
C GLY A 124 -14.24 20.67 28.20
N THR A 125 -13.29 20.11 27.44
CA THR A 125 -12.39 20.86 26.54
C THR A 125 -12.72 20.58 25.07
N LYS A 126 -12.12 21.33 24.15
CA LYS A 126 -12.26 21.12 22.70
C LYS A 126 -11.23 20.12 22.14
N VAL A 127 -10.26 19.64 22.92
CA VAL A 127 -9.18 18.76 22.44
C VAL A 127 -9.74 17.38 22.07
N ARG A 128 -9.51 16.93 20.83
CA ARG A 128 -9.94 15.62 20.32
C ARG A 128 -8.81 14.79 19.70
N ARG A 129 -7.62 15.38 19.48
CA ARG A 129 -6.45 14.71 18.89
C ARG A 129 -5.26 14.87 19.84
N LEU A 130 -4.99 13.86 20.65
CA LEU A 130 -3.96 13.89 21.69
C LEU A 130 -2.94 12.78 21.48
N LEU A 131 -1.66 13.14 21.42
CA LEU A 131 -0.52 12.25 21.58
C LEU A 131 0.10 12.51 22.95
N LEU A 132 0.00 11.57 23.87
CA LEU A 132 0.61 11.67 25.20
C LEU A 132 1.83 10.74 25.27
N MET A 133 2.98 11.28 25.64
CA MET A 133 4.24 10.55 25.75
C MET A 133 4.71 10.60 27.20
N LEU A 134 4.76 9.43 27.85
CA LEU A 134 5.26 9.27 29.21
C LEU A 134 6.65 8.65 29.18
N ASP A 135 7.66 9.45 29.56
CA ASP A 135 9.05 8.99 29.69
C ASP A 135 9.44 8.83 31.16
N THR A 136 8.95 7.74 31.76
CA THR A 136 9.10 7.41 33.18
C THR A 136 9.17 5.89 33.39
N CYS A 137 9.78 5.46 34.50
CA CYS A 137 9.76 4.07 34.95
C CYS A 137 8.31 3.57 35.09
N PHE A 138 8.05 2.29 34.81
CA PHE A 138 6.73 1.65 34.92
C PHE A 138 5.60 2.29 34.09
N SER A 139 5.93 3.19 33.16
CA SER A 139 4.97 3.99 32.38
C SER A 139 3.95 3.16 31.60
N GLY A 140 4.24 1.91 31.26
CA GLY A 140 3.29 0.97 30.66
C GLY A 140 2.02 0.76 31.50
N GLN A 141 2.13 0.72 32.84
CA GLN A 141 0.98 0.62 33.74
C GLN A 141 0.16 1.92 33.70
N GLY A 142 0.82 3.08 33.79
CA GLY A 142 0.18 4.39 33.67
C GLY A 142 -0.50 4.63 32.32
N GLY A 143 0.07 4.08 31.24
CA GLY A 143 -0.53 4.09 29.90
C GLY A 143 -1.87 3.37 29.85
N ASN A 144 -1.96 2.17 30.44
CA ASN A 144 -3.20 1.38 30.52
C ASN A 144 -4.30 2.13 31.29
N GLU A 145 -3.96 2.73 32.43
CA GLU A 145 -4.90 3.52 33.23
C GLU A 145 -5.42 4.76 32.49
N LEU A 146 -4.52 5.47 31.79
CA LEU A 146 -4.86 6.61 30.94
C LEU A 146 -5.88 6.23 29.88
N LEU A 147 -5.61 5.14 29.16
CA LEU A 147 -6.49 4.63 28.11
C LEU A 147 -7.87 4.29 28.66
N SER A 148 -7.95 3.61 29.81
CA SER A 148 -9.22 3.28 30.46
C SER A 148 -10.04 4.54 30.79
N THR A 149 -9.36 5.60 31.24
CA THR A 149 -9.97 6.88 31.62
C THR A 149 -10.42 7.65 30.39
N MET A 150 -9.55 7.72 29.37
CA MET A 150 -9.83 8.32 28.07
C MET A 150 -11.03 7.66 27.38
N ALA A 151 -11.09 6.33 27.39
CA ALA A 151 -12.21 5.56 26.84
C ALA A 151 -13.55 5.89 27.54
N LYS A 152 -13.56 6.08 28.87
CA LYS A 152 -14.76 6.51 29.61
C LYS A 152 -15.20 7.92 29.22
N LEU A 153 -14.25 8.84 29.02
CA LEU A 153 -14.53 10.24 28.65
C LEU A 153 -15.00 10.40 27.19
N LYS A 154 -14.71 9.41 26.34
CA LYS A 154 -15.03 9.36 24.91
C LYS A 154 -16.50 9.08 24.60
N ASN A 155 -17.28 8.49 25.52
CA ASN A 155 -18.63 7.97 25.26
C ASN A 155 -19.64 8.98 24.65
N ASN A 156 -19.35 10.28 24.66
CA ASN A 156 -20.20 11.33 24.10
C ASN A 156 -19.68 11.95 22.79
N TRP A 157 -18.57 11.44 22.23
CA TRP A 157 -17.96 11.99 21.00
C TRP A 157 -18.48 11.24 19.76
N ARG A 158 -19.13 11.98 18.84
CA ARG A 158 -19.73 11.43 17.59
C ARG A 158 -19.01 11.89 16.31
N GLU A 159 -17.91 12.63 16.42
CA GLU A 159 -17.22 13.26 15.29
C GLU A 159 -16.16 12.34 14.66
N LYS A 160 -15.97 12.45 13.33
CA LYS A 160 -14.86 11.83 12.59
C LYS A 160 -13.51 12.40 13.05
N ASP A 161 -12.42 11.66 12.90
CA ASP A 161 -11.02 12.09 13.12
C ASP A 161 -10.59 12.41 14.55
N THR A 162 -11.23 11.74 15.52
CA THR A 162 -10.83 11.79 16.93
C THR A 162 -10.01 10.55 17.25
N ALA A 163 -8.76 10.75 17.69
CA ALA A 163 -7.97 9.68 18.30
C ALA A 163 -7.11 10.19 19.43
N LEU A 164 -6.85 9.27 20.36
CA LEU A 164 -6.02 9.45 21.53
C LEU A 164 -4.94 8.38 21.48
N ALA A 165 -3.68 8.81 21.41
CA ALA A 165 -2.52 7.93 21.39
C ALA A 165 -1.69 8.15 22.64
N VAL A 166 -1.21 7.05 23.23
CA VAL A 166 -0.27 7.07 24.36
C VAL A 166 0.99 6.30 23.93
N ILE A 167 2.16 6.90 24.11
CA ILE A 167 3.46 6.23 23.99
C ILE A 167 4.08 6.18 25.38
N THR A 168 4.58 5.02 25.77
CA THR A 168 5.26 4.80 27.05
C THR A 168 6.70 4.39 26.80
N SER A 169 7.65 4.94 27.56
CA SER A 169 9.07 4.61 27.38
C SER A 169 9.45 3.24 27.95
N ALA A 170 8.61 2.63 28.78
CA ALA A 170 8.79 1.32 29.41
C ALA A 170 7.48 0.50 29.45
N GLN A 171 7.58 -0.83 29.57
CA GLN A 171 6.43 -1.73 29.82
C GLN A 171 6.06 -1.79 31.31
N PRO A 172 4.90 -2.39 31.68
CA PRO A 172 4.62 -2.68 33.09
C PRO A 172 5.77 -3.51 33.70
N ASN A 173 6.33 -3.03 34.82
CA ASN A 173 7.48 -3.61 35.53
C ASN A 173 8.88 -3.36 34.93
N GLU A 174 9.00 -2.47 33.94
CA GLU A 174 10.30 -2.08 33.38
C GLU A 174 10.75 -0.69 33.85
N LEU A 175 12.08 -0.52 33.93
CA LEU A 175 12.70 0.77 34.22
C LEU A 175 12.98 1.54 32.93
N ALA A 176 12.92 2.87 33.01
CA ALA A 176 13.29 3.75 31.90
C ALA A 176 14.70 4.32 32.13
N GLN A 177 15.57 4.22 31.13
CA GLN A 177 16.87 4.87 31.13
C GLN A 177 16.73 6.33 30.68
N THR A 178 17.27 7.24 31.49
CA THR A 178 17.32 8.69 31.21
C THR A 178 17.86 8.97 29.80
N GLY A 179 17.07 9.64 28.96
CA GLY A 179 17.47 10.12 27.63
C GLY A 179 17.42 9.06 26.52
N ALA A 180 17.22 7.79 26.84
CA ALA A 180 17.13 6.73 25.82
C ALA A 180 15.91 6.89 24.91
N PHE A 181 14.73 7.23 25.48
CA PHE A 181 13.51 7.38 24.70
C PHE A 181 13.57 8.49 23.64
N PRO A 182 14.00 9.73 23.95
CA PRO A 182 14.17 10.78 22.94
C PRO A 182 15.18 10.43 21.84
N GLU A 183 16.29 9.77 22.19
CA GLU A 183 17.29 9.34 21.19
C GLU A 183 16.68 8.30 20.24
N LEU A 184 16.07 7.25 20.78
CA LEU A 184 15.43 6.18 20.01
C LEU A 184 14.31 6.73 19.11
N LEU A 185 13.45 7.61 19.65
CA LEU A 185 12.36 8.22 18.88
C LEU A 185 12.89 9.10 17.73
N THR A 186 13.97 9.85 17.98
CA THR A 186 14.61 10.70 16.95
C THR A 186 15.15 9.85 15.81
N GLU A 187 15.84 8.75 16.11
CA GLU A 187 16.36 7.83 15.11
C GLU A 187 15.23 7.15 14.34
N ALA A 188 14.18 6.69 15.03
CA ALA A 188 13.03 6.06 14.38
C ALA A 188 12.29 7.01 13.42
N VAL A 189 12.07 8.27 13.82
CA VAL A 189 11.39 9.27 12.97
C VAL A 189 12.21 9.63 11.74
N THR A 190 13.54 9.60 11.84
CA THR A 190 14.46 9.95 10.74
C THR A 190 14.85 8.76 9.86
N SER A 191 14.66 7.52 10.33
CA SER A 191 15.03 6.30 9.61
C SER A 191 14.17 6.03 8.37
N LEU A 192 14.78 5.64 7.25
CA LEU A 192 14.08 5.18 6.04
C LEU A 192 13.29 3.88 6.26
N ALA A 193 13.65 3.08 7.27
CA ALA A 193 12.96 1.84 7.59
C ALA A 193 11.54 2.06 8.13
N THR A 194 11.31 3.22 8.75
CA THR A 194 10.01 3.61 9.28
C THR A 194 9.06 4.10 8.19
N ALA A 195 9.60 4.82 7.22
CA ALA A 195 8.89 5.32 6.05
C ALA A 195 9.90 5.87 5.02
N GLY A 196 9.59 5.75 3.73
CA GLY A 196 10.34 6.40 2.67
C GLY A 196 9.98 7.88 2.51
N TYR A 197 10.17 8.43 1.32
CA TYR A 197 9.95 9.86 1.04
C TYR A 197 8.50 10.15 0.62
N THR A 198 7.76 9.10 0.28
CA THR A 198 6.42 9.20 -0.32
C THR A 198 5.34 9.55 0.70
N PRO A 199 5.16 8.81 1.83
CA PRO A 199 4.03 9.07 2.72
C PRO A 199 4.21 10.41 3.45
N PRO A 200 3.16 11.24 3.57
CA PRO A 200 3.22 12.53 4.25
C PRO A 200 3.26 12.38 5.79
N LEU A 201 2.94 11.20 6.31
CA LEU A 201 2.84 10.89 7.74
C LEU A 201 3.62 9.61 8.04
N LEU A 202 4.19 9.54 9.25
CA LEU A 202 4.76 8.34 9.81
C LEU A 202 3.70 7.56 10.58
N SER A 203 3.66 6.24 10.39
CA SER A 203 2.84 5.38 11.23
C SER A 203 3.41 5.32 12.64
N LEU A 204 2.58 5.60 13.65
CA LEU A 204 2.94 5.46 15.07
C LEU A 204 3.46 4.05 15.38
N GLY A 205 2.79 3.03 14.83
CA GLY A 205 3.21 1.64 15.00
C GLY A 205 4.57 1.36 14.38
N ALA A 206 4.83 1.84 13.16
CA ALA A 206 6.13 1.67 12.51
C ALA A 206 7.26 2.40 13.26
N VAL A 207 6.98 3.60 13.78
CA VAL A 207 7.95 4.36 14.60
C VAL A 207 8.32 3.59 15.86
N VAL A 208 7.33 3.09 16.60
CA VAL A 208 7.58 2.37 17.86
C VAL A 208 8.27 1.03 17.59
N GLU A 209 7.91 0.33 16.52
CA GLU A 209 8.60 -0.90 16.13
C GLU A 209 10.08 -0.62 15.77
N ALA A 210 10.34 0.45 15.01
CA ALA A 210 11.71 0.89 14.73
C ALA A 210 12.50 1.23 16.01
N THR A 211 11.86 1.79 17.05
CA THR A 211 12.53 1.99 18.35
C THR A 211 12.82 0.68 19.08
N ARG A 212 11.93 -0.31 18.99
CA ARG A 212 12.08 -1.64 19.61
C ARG A 212 13.25 -2.41 19.01
N ASN A 213 13.42 -2.32 17.69
CA ASN A 213 14.43 -3.05 16.93
C ASN A 213 15.75 -2.26 16.80
N ASN A 214 15.87 -1.12 17.48
CA ASN A 214 17.07 -0.32 17.47
C ASN A 214 18.20 -0.97 18.30
N PRO A 215 19.41 -1.18 17.75
CA PRO A 215 20.54 -1.78 18.47
C PRO A 215 21.01 -0.99 19.70
N LYS A 216 20.72 0.32 19.77
CA LYS A 216 21.06 1.18 20.92
C LYS A 216 20.06 1.08 22.07
N ARG A 217 18.94 0.39 21.87
CA ARG A 217 17.90 0.25 22.89
C ARG A 217 18.46 -0.53 24.09
N PRO A 218 18.24 -0.07 25.33
CA PRO A 218 18.59 -0.86 26.52
C PRO A 218 17.77 -2.14 26.60
N ASP A 219 18.42 -3.27 26.93
CA ASP A 219 17.76 -4.59 26.98
C ASP A 219 16.58 -4.66 27.96
N PHE A 220 16.61 -3.84 29.01
CA PHE A 220 15.61 -3.77 30.08
C PHE A 220 14.48 -2.76 29.84
N GLN A 221 14.45 -2.10 28.68
CA GLN A 221 13.49 -1.04 28.37
C GLN A 221 12.81 -1.25 27.02
N HIS A 222 11.50 -1.42 27.00
CA HIS A 222 10.71 -1.56 25.78
C HIS A 222 9.67 -0.46 25.63
N ILE A 223 9.80 0.32 24.56
CA ILE A 223 8.83 1.36 24.21
C ILE A 223 7.51 0.69 23.77
N GLY A 224 6.43 1.16 24.38
CA GLY A 224 5.07 0.73 24.13
C GLY A 224 4.25 1.86 23.50
N TRP A 225 3.16 1.48 22.82
CA TRP A 225 2.18 2.45 22.37
C TRP A 225 0.80 1.81 22.30
N GLU A 226 -0.20 2.67 22.45
CA GLU A 226 -1.60 2.30 22.40
C GLU A 226 -2.40 3.43 21.76
N ILE A 227 -3.47 3.08 21.04
CA ILE A 227 -4.35 4.06 20.38
C ILE A 227 -5.82 3.74 20.57
N ILE A 228 -6.60 4.78 20.86
CA ILE A 228 -8.07 4.72 20.90
C ILE A 228 -8.61 5.59 19.76
N GLY A 229 -8.99 4.96 18.64
CA GLY A 229 -9.66 5.60 17.50
C GLY A 229 -11.19 5.45 17.52
N LEU A 230 -11.94 6.41 16.95
CA LEU A 230 -13.41 6.27 16.71
C LEU A 230 -13.74 5.72 15.32
N THR A 231 -12.85 5.86 14.33
CA THR A 231 -13.20 5.69 12.92
C THR A 231 -12.14 4.95 12.07
N GLY A 232 -11.13 4.33 12.69
CA GLY A 232 -10.06 3.62 11.98
C GLY A 232 -8.97 4.52 11.38
N GLU A 233 -9.25 5.80 11.12
CA GLU A 233 -8.25 6.78 10.67
C GLU A 233 -7.49 7.41 11.86
N ILE A 234 -6.16 7.34 11.81
CA ILE A 234 -5.25 7.88 12.82
C ILE A 234 -4.92 9.34 12.48
N PRO A 235 -5.13 10.31 13.38
CA PRO A 235 -4.73 11.70 13.19
C PRO A 235 -3.23 11.84 12.85
N PRO A 236 -2.83 12.90 12.13
CA PRO A 236 -1.47 13.09 11.64
C PRO A 236 -0.50 13.52 12.77
N PHE A 237 -0.33 12.67 13.77
CA PHE A 237 0.50 12.92 14.94
C PHE A 237 1.98 13.07 14.60
N LEU A 238 2.49 12.30 13.64
CA LEU A 238 3.90 12.31 13.27
C LEU A 238 4.03 12.63 11.77
N PRO A 239 4.14 13.90 11.37
CA PRO A 239 4.47 14.27 10.00
C PRO A 239 5.79 13.65 9.55
N ASN A 240 5.88 13.21 8.30
CA ASN A 240 7.13 12.68 7.76
C ASN A 240 8.04 13.84 7.32
N ALA A 241 9.05 14.16 8.13
CA ALA A 241 10.02 15.21 7.83
C ALA A 241 10.82 14.99 6.54
N LYS A 242 10.90 13.73 6.06
CA LYS A 242 11.57 13.36 4.81
C LYS A 242 10.66 13.53 3.60
N HIS A 243 9.38 13.80 3.81
CA HIS A 243 8.46 13.99 2.71
C HIS A 243 8.92 15.17 1.86
N SER A 244 9.39 14.90 0.66
CA SER A 244 9.87 15.90 -0.29
C SER A 244 8.95 15.88 -1.47
N ASN A 245 8.20 16.95 -1.71
CA ASN A 245 7.32 17.07 -2.88
C ASN A 245 8.05 17.11 -4.22
N GLU A 246 9.39 17.16 -4.21
CA GLU A 246 10.23 17.27 -5.41
C GLU A 246 10.87 15.92 -5.78
N LEU A 247 11.28 15.12 -4.79
CA LEU A 247 11.61 13.69 -4.91
C LEU A 247 10.33 12.81 -4.87
N SER A 248 9.23 13.37 -4.35
CA SER A 248 7.84 12.91 -4.34
C SER A 248 6.96 13.87 -5.14
N HIS A 249 7.38 14.21 -6.36
CA HIS A 249 6.57 15.01 -7.31
C HIS A 249 5.26 14.34 -7.78
N THR A 250 4.69 13.50 -6.93
CA THR A 250 3.40 12.86 -7.10
C THR A 250 2.51 12.77 -5.86
N ASP A 251 2.91 13.24 -4.67
CA ASP A 251 2.12 12.88 -3.45
C ASP A 251 1.55 14.03 -2.61
N MET A 252 1.60 15.28 -3.07
CA MET A 252 0.97 16.41 -2.35
C MET A 252 -0.46 16.79 -2.78
N ALA A 253 -1.10 16.00 -3.64
CA ALA A 253 -2.53 16.16 -3.98
C ALA A 253 -3.45 15.15 -3.26
N LEU A 254 -2.87 14.26 -2.44
CA LEU A 254 -3.50 13.04 -1.95
C LEU A 254 -4.22 13.17 -0.60
N GLN A 255 -4.36 14.37 -0.04
CA GLN A 255 -4.84 14.49 1.35
C GLN A 255 -5.87 15.58 1.68
N ARG A 256 -6.49 16.29 0.72
CA ARG A 256 -7.54 17.28 1.06
C ARG A 256 -8.74 17.31 0.10
N ALA A 257 -9.88 16.89 0.67
CA ALA A 257 -11.27 17.25 0.36
C ALA A 257 -12.07 16.45 -0.71
N ALA A 258 -12.83 15.48 -0.18
CA ALA A 258 -14.19 15.03 -0.53
C ALA A 258 -14.47 14.50 -1.95
N GLU A 259 -14.28 13.18 -2.09
CA GLU A 259 -15.08 12.13 -2.76
C GLU A 259 -15.42 12.23 -4.28
N TRP A 260 -15.32 13.37 -4.96
CA TRP A 260 -15.38 13.43 -6.44
C TRP A 260 -14.04 13.83 -7.09
N ASP A 261 -13.25 14.66 -6.42
CA ASP A 261 -11.94 15.13 -6.90
C ASP A 261 -10.79 14.11 -6.68
N GLU A 262 -11.00 13.13 -5.78
CA GLU A 262 -9.95 12.20 -5.31
C GLU A 262 -9.56 11.15 -6.36
N GLN A 263 -10.52 10.65 -7.14
CA GLN A 263 -10.24 9.70 -8.22
C GLN A 263 -9.58 10.40 -9.43
N ASP A 264 -9.98 11.63 -9.77
CA ASP A 264 -9.33 12.42 -10.85
C ASP A 264 -7.88 12.78 -10.47
N LYS A 265 -7.63 13.15 -9.20
CA LYS A 265 -6.29 13.46 -8.68
C LYS A 265 -5.40 12.21 -8.49
N ARG A 266 -5.94 11.08 -8.02
CA ARG A 266 -5.22 9.78 -8.03
C ARG A 266 -4.82 9.35 -9.44
N ARG A 267 -5.69 9.57 -10.42
CA ARG A 267 -5.41 9.28 -11.84
C ARG A 267 -4.35 10.20 -12.45
N ASP A 268 -4.37 11.49 -12.15
CA ASP A 268 -3.29 12.42 -12.54
C ASP A 268 -1.94 12.02 -11.92
N VAL A 269 -1.96 11.52 -10.68
CA VAL A 269 -0.78 10.97 -9.99
C VAL A 269 -0.29 9.66 -10.60
N GLU A 270 -1.17 8.68 -10.86
CA GLU A 270 -0.82 7.42 -11.53
C GLU A 270 -0.33 7.65 -12.98
N PHE A 271 -0.97 8.58 -13.68
CA PHE A 271 -0.57 9.04 -15.01
C PHE A 271 0.85 9.64 -14.99
N ARG A 272 1.16 10.50 -14.01
CA ARG A 272 2.50 11.09 -13.80
C ARG A 272 3.56 10.06 -13.39
N THR A 273 3.27 9.19 -12.42
CA THR A 273 4.25 8.24 -11.85
C THR A 273 4.53 7.02 -12.71
N ARG A 274 3.51 6.50 -13.41
CA ARG A 274 3.60 5.18 -14.07
C ARG A 274 3.70 5.29 -15.59
N LEU A 275 2.88 6.14 -16.22
CA LEU A 275 2.85 6.32 -17.69
C LEU A 275 3.86 7.36 -18.18
N LEU A 276 3.84 8.57 -17.62
CA LEU A 276 4.75 9.66 -18.04
C LEU A 276 6.21 9.36 -17.70
N ARG A 277 6.51 8.78 -16.52
CA ARG A 277 7.89 8.40 -16.14
C ARG A 277 8.56 7.45 -17.15
N ARG A 278 7.79 6.54 -17.75
CA ARG A 278 8.31 5.60 -18.76
C ARG A 278 8.57 6.28 -20.11
N ALA A 279 7.84 7.34 -20.44
CA ALA A 279 8.13 8.19 -21.60
C ALA A 279 9.26 9.21 -21.35
N MET A 280 9.41 9.66 -20.10
CA MET A 280 10.35 10.69 -19.66
C MET A 280 11.71 10.18 -19.16
N GLY A 281 11.98 8.88 -19.07
CA GLY A 281 13.27 8.41 -18.52
C GLY A 281 13.49 8.82 -17.05
N HIS A 282 14.60 8.39 -16.43
CA HIS A 282 14.90 8.67 -15.01
C HIS A 282 15.24 10.17 -14.78
N ARG A 283 15.12 10.65 -13.52
CA ARG A 283 15.50 12.01 -13.08
C ARG A 283 16.84 11.95 -12.35
N ASP A 284 17.77 12.83 -12.72
CA ASP A 284 18.87 13.27 -11.86
C ASP A 284 18.64 14.75 -11.52
N GLU A 285 19.15 15.22 -10.38
CA GLU A 285 18.70 16.45 -9.68
C GLU A 285 18.72 17.75 -10.52
N ASP A 286 19.39 17.80 -11.68
CA ASP A 286 19.53 19.01 -12.51
C ASP A 286 19.03 18.92 -13.96
N ARG A 287 18.47 17.80 -14.44
CA ARG A 287 18.04 17.67 -15.86
C ARG A 287 16.70 16.95 -16.05
N VAL A 288 15.68 17.70 -16.46
CA VAL A 288 14.41 17.18 -16.98
C VAL A 288 14.52 16.99 -18.50
N GLY A 289 14.38 15.75 -18.97
CA GLY A 289 14.40 15.44 -20.40
C GLY A 289 13.25 14.50 -20.78
N TRP A 290 12.79 14.54 -22.03
CA TRP A 290 11.98 13.48 -22.62
C TRP A 290 12.90 12.53 -23.37
N TRP A 291 12.81 11.23 -23.11
CA TRP A 291 13.84 10.27 -23.53
C TRP A 291 13.31 9.27 -24.55
N PHE A 292 12.01 8.95 -24.49
CA PHE A 292 11.39 8.09 -25.48
C PHE A 292 11.13 8.87 -26.78
N SER A 293 11.92 8.56 -27.82
CA SER A 293 11.68 8.96 -29.21
C SER A 293 11.74 7.70 -30.06
N GLY A 294 10.61 7.25 -30.60
CA GLY A 294 10.59 6.01 -31.38
C GLY A 294 9.23 5.36 -31.53
N ARG A 295 9.25 4.19 -32.18
CA ARG A 295 8.06 3.45 -32.60
C ARG A 295 7.18 4.31 -33.52
N HIS A 296 7.81 5.05 -34.43
CA HIS A 296 7.15 6.04 -35.30
C HIS A 296 5.97 5.43 -36.07
N ARG A 297 6.10 4.19 -36.56
CA ARG A 297 4.99 3.51 -37.23
C ARG A 297 3.83 3.16 -36.29
N ALA A 298 4.11 2.73 -35.06
CA ALA A 298 3.07 2.47 -34.07
C ALA A 298 2.37 3.77 -33.67
N LEU A 299 3.13 4.86 -33.44
CA LEU A 299 2.59 6.19 -33.16
C LEU A 299 1.69 6.68 -34.31
N ARG A 300 2.10 6.47 -35.56
CA ARG A 300 1.30 6.80 -36.75
C ARG A 300 0.01 6.00 -36.81
N ASP A 301 0.09 4.67 -36.69
CA ASP A 301 -1.06 3.78 -36.81
C ASP A 301 -2.08 4.04 -35.66
N ILE A 302 -1.59 4.25 -34.44
CA ILE A 302 -2.46 4.61 -33.29
C ILE A 302 -3.06 6.02 -33.46
N THR A 303 -2.27 6.99 -33.94
CA THR A 303 -2.75 8.36 -34.21
C THR A 303 -3.82 8.38 -35.31
N ALA A 304 -3.64 7.58 -36.37
CA ALA A 304 -4.64 7.42 -37.41
C ALA A 304 -5.94 6.85 -36.83
N TRP A 305 -5.86 5.78 -36.05
CA TRP A 305 -7.03 5.21 -35.36
C TRP A 305 -7.73 6.23 -34.46
N LEU A 306 -6.98 7.04 -33.70
CA LEU A 306 -7.53 8.12 -32.86
C LEU A 306 -8.26 9.21 -33.68
N GLY A 307 -7.89 9.40 -34.94
CA GLY A 307 -8.51 10.36 -35.86
C GLY A 307 -9.71 9.82 -36.66
N GLU A 308 -9.89 8.50 -36.73
CA GLU A 308 -11.03 7.85 -37.41
C GLU A 308 -12.36 8.09 -36.67
N LEU A 309 -13.42 8.41 -37.41
CA LEU A 309 -14.81 8.49 -36.91
C LEU A 309 -15.47 7.10 -36.96
N PRO A 310 -16.54 6.83 -36.18
CA PRO A 310 -16.98 5.46 -35.92
C PRO A 310 -17.55 4.80 -37.19
N ASP A 311 -17.14 3.55 -37.48
CA ASP A 311 -18.01 2.54 -38.10
C ASP A 311 -17.57 1.05 -37.87
N ASP A 312 -16.37 0.71 -37.35
CA ASP A 312 -16.00 -0.72 -37.18
C ASP A 312 -15.01 -1.13 -36.06
N ARG A 313 -14.26 -0.22 -35.41
CA ARG A 313 -13.22 -0.59 -34.41
C ARG A 313 -13.38 0.07 -33.03
N PRO A 314 -14.09 -0.56 -32.07
CA PRO A 314 -14.32 -0.02 -30.73
C PRO A 314 -13.10 -0.06 -29.81
N ALA A 315 -12.07 -0.85 -30.15
CA ALA A 315 -10.80 -0.83 -29.43
C ALA A 315 -9.60 -0.97 -30.37
N LEU A 316 -8.45 -0.49 -29.90
CA LEU A 316 -7.15 -0.80 -30.45
C LEU A 316 -6.28 -1.37 -29.34
N VAL A 317 -5.74 -2.56 -29.55
CA VAL A 317 -4.83 -3.20 -28.60
C VAL A 317 -3.39 -2.98 -29.04
N VAL A 318 -2.54 -2.60 -28.09
CA VAL A 318 -1.09 -2.53 -28.24
C VAL A 318 -0.50 -3.65 -27.38
N THR A 319 0.19 -4.59 -28.01
CA THR A 319 0.92 -5.66 -27.32
C THR A 319 2.41 -5.43 -27.41
N GLY A 320 3.11 -6.01 -26.46
CA GLY A 320 4.56 -6.11 -26.55
C GLY A 320 5.14 -6.90 -25.38
N ASP A 321 6.32 -7.43 -25.62
CA ASP A 321 7.18 -8.13 -24.69
C ASP A 321 7.77 -7.16 -23.68
N PRO A 322 8.30 -7.65 -22.54
CA PRO A 322 8.79 -6.78 -21.49
C PRO A 322 9.90 -5.86 -22.02
N GLY A 323 9.78 -4.55 -21.83
CA GLY A 323 10.76 -3.59 -22.34
C GLY A 323 10.63 -3.21 -23.82
N SER A 324 9.62 -3.71 -24.55
CA SER A 324 9.31 -3.34 -25.95
C SER A 324 8.97 -1.85 -26.15
N GLY A 325 8.65 -1.14 -25.07
CA GLY A 325 8.27 0.28 -25.08
C GLY A 325 6.76 0.54 -25.09
N LYS A 326 5.92 -0.49 -24.89
CA LYS A 326 4.43 -0.39 -24.81
C LYS A 326 3.94 0.79 -23.99
N THR A 327 4.28 0.83 -22.70
CA THR A 327 3.85 1.90 -21.80
C THR A 327 4.45 3.26 -22.19
N ALA A 328 5.64 3.30 -22.78
CA ALA A 328 6.26 4.56 -23.21
C ALA A 328 5.53 5.17 -24.44
N VAL A 329 5.12 4.33 -25.40
CA VAL A 329 4.27 4.73 -26.54
C VAL A 329 2.92 5.25 -26.03
N LEU A 330 2.25 4.47 -25.19
CA LEU A 330 0.94 4.80 -24.61
C LEU A 330 1.01 6.07 -23.74
N GLY A 331 2.05 6.21 -22.94
CA GLY A 331 2.31 7.39 -22.11
C GLY A 331 2.58 8.65 -22.93
N LEU A 332 3.40 8.56 -23.99
CA LEU A 332 3.66 9.67 -24.90
C LEU A 332 2.36 10.15 -25.58
N LEU A 333 1.56 9.22 -26.11
CA LEU A 333 0.29 9.55 -26.77
C LEU A 333 -0.71 10.23 -25.84
N ALA A 334 -0.81 9.76 -24.60
CA ALA A 334 -1.64 10.39 -23.58
C ALA A 334 -1.12 11.79 -23.20
N ALA A 335 0.20 11.96 -23.07
CA ALA A 335 0.82 13.25 -22.76
C ALA A 335 0.59 14.31 -23.84
N VAL A 336 0.77 13.95 -25.10
CA VAL A 336 0.58 14.89 -26.22
C VAL A 336 -0.91 15.13 -26.52
N SER A 337 -1.79 14.24 -26.08
CA SER A 337 -3.24 14.46 -26.12
C SER A 337 -3.70 15.43 -25.04
N ASP A 338 -3.02 15.50 -23.90
CA ASP A 338 -3.36 16.42 -22.82
C ASP A 338 -2.87 17.85 -23.10
N PRO A 339 -3.73 18.89 -23.04
CA PRO A 339 -3.34 20.28 -23.35
C PRO A 339 -2.23 20.86 -22.47
N GLU A 340 -2.15 20.43 -21.21
CA GLU A 340 -1.16 20.90 -20.24
C GLU A 340 0.20 20.23 -20.50
N TYR A 341 0.23 18.90 -20.62
CA TYR A 341 1.47 18.14 -20.83
C TYR A 341 2.00 18.25 -22.26
N ARG A 342 1.16 18.47 -23.27
CA ARG A 342 1.63 18.68 -24.65
C ARG A 342 2.66 19.80 -24.75
N ARG A 343 2.58 20.82 -23.88
CA ARG A 343 3.53 21.94 -23.83
C ARG A 343 4.89 21.57 -23.24
N THR A 344 4.97 20.50 -22.46
CA THR A 344 6.21 20.04 -21.84
C THR A 344 6.97 19.05 -22.72
N VAL A 345 6.31 18.47 -23.73
CA VAL A 345 6.91 17.51 -24.67
C VAL A 345 7.72 18.24 -25.75
N PRO A 346 9.04 18.03 -25.87
CA PRO A 346 9.87 18.72 -26.85
C PRO A 346 9.78 18.01 -28.21
N LEU A 347 8.67 18.22 -28.91
CA LEU A 347 8.32 17.52 -30.15
C LEU A 347 9.43 17.54 -31.21
N TRP A 348 10.11 18.69 -31.37
CA TRP A 348 11.22 18.84 -32.33
C TRP A 348 12.46 18.01 -31.97
N SER A 349 12.87 17.97 -30.70
CA SER A 349 14.05 17.22 -30.26
C SER A 349 13.81 15.71 -30.19
N LEU A 350 12.54 15.29 -30.16
CA LEU A 350 12.12 13.89 -30.25
C LEU A 350 11.85 13.43 -31.70
N GLY A 351 11.96 14.31 -32.69
CA GLY A 351 11.71 13.98 -34.09
C GLY A 351 10.24 13.65 -34.41
N LEU A 352 9.30 14.14 -33.61
CA LEU A 352 7.88 13.84 -33.75
C LEU A 352 7.19 14.83 -34.70
N SER A 353 6.84 14.38 -35.91
CA SER A 353 6.05 15.17 -36.86
C SER A 353 4.55 15.16 -36.51
N ALA A 354 3.78 16.11 -37.06
CA ALA A 354 2.36 16.25 -36.77
C ALA A 354 1.53 14.97 -37.08
N GLU A 355 1.95 14.16 -38.06
CA GLU A 355 1.29 12.90 -38.45
C GLU A 355 1.45 11.78 -37.41
N LEU A 356 2.40 11.91 -36.49
CA LEU A 356 2.68 10.94 -35.42
C LEU A 356 1.98 11.29 -34.11
N LEU A 357 1.29 12.43 -34.09
CA LEU A 357 0.76 13.02 -32.88
C LEU A 357 -0.76 13.10 -32.99
N PRO A 358 -1.49 12.57 -32.00
CA PRO A 358 -2.92 12.75 -31.97
C PRO A 358 -3.30 14.23 -31.81
N PRO A 359 -4.50 14.61 -32.27
CA PRO A 359 -5.05 15.94 -32.01
C PRO A 359 -5.19 16.16 -30.50
N ALA A 360 -5.22 17.43 -30.08
CA ALA A 360 -5.44 17.75 -28.68
C ALA A 360 -6.77 17.13 -28.19
N GLN A 361 -6.75 16.58 -26.98
CA GLN A 361 -7.84 15.87 -26.32
C GLN A 361 -8.34 14.64 -27.09
N ALA A 362 -7.51 13.99 -27.91
CA ALA A 362 -7.88 12.73 -28.56
C ALA A 362 -8.11 11.61 -27.53
N ILE A 363 -7.22 11.51 -26.54
CA ILE A 363 -7.37 10.61 -25.39
C ILE A 363 -7.92 11.43 -24.24
N ARG A 364 -9.07 11.01 -23.70
CA ARG A 364 -9.73 11.73 -22.59
C ARG A 364 -8.97 11.56 -21.29
N THR A 365 -8.50 10.34 -21.02
CA THR A 365 -7.75 9.98 -19.81
C THR A 365 -7.16 8.58 -19.95
N ALA A 366 -6.27 8.24 -19.02
CA ALA A 366 -5.58 6.96 -18.94
C ALA A 366 -5.85 6.26 -17.61
N VAL A 367 -5.95 4.93 -17.63
CA VAL A 367 -6.10 4.04 -16.48
C VAL A 367 -4.93 3.05 -16.50
N TYR A 368 -4.34 2.78 -15.34
CA TYR A 368 -3.27 1.80 -15.22
C TYR A 368 -3.77 0.60 -14.41
N ALA A 369 -3.93 -0.55 -15.06
CA ALA A 369 -4.68 -1.69 -14.52
C ALA A 369 -3.86 -2.62 -13.60
N GLN A 370 -2.55 -2.39 -13.44
CA GLN A 370 -1.68 -3.23 -12.60
C GLN A 370 -2.21 -3.33 -11.16
N ASN A 371 -2.39 -4.56 -10.69
CA ASN A 371 -2.91 -4.95 -9.39
C ASN A 371 -4.28 -4.34 -9.05
N LEU A 372 -5.02 -3.86 -10.05
CA LEU A 372 -6.41 -3.45 -9.89
C LEU A 372 -7.33 -4.66 -10.03
N THR A 373 -8.37 -4.69 -9.20
CA THR A 373 -9.50 -5.60 -9.36
C THR A 373 -10.43 -5.10 -10.45
N ASP A 374 -11.27 -5.98 -11.01
CA ASP A 374 -12.25 -5.63 -12.04
C ASP A 374 -13.15 -4.45 -11.61
N GLN A 375 -13.58 -4.42 -10.35
CA GLN A 375 -14.40 -3.33 -9.78
C GLN A 375 -13.64 -2.01 -9.71
N GLN A 376 -12.35 -2.04 -9.36
CA GLN A 376 -11.52 -0.83 -9.33
C GLN A 376 -11.34 -0.25 -10.74
N VAL A 377 -11.17 -1.10 -11.76
CA VAL A 377 -11.11 -0.64 -13.17
C VAL A 377 -12.44 -0.05 -13.61
N VAL A 378 -13.58 -0.67 -13.28
CA VAL A 378 -14.91 -0.14 -13.59
C VAL A 378 -15.15 1.24 -12.96
N ARG A 379 -14.81 1.39 -11.68
CA ARG A 379 -14.89 2.68 -10.98
C ARG A 379 -13.96 3.72 -11.63
N ALA A 380 -12.75 3.32 -12.01
CA ALA A 380 -11.80 4.20 -12.70
C ALA A 380 -12.35 4.66 -14.06
N LEU A 381 -12.99 3.78 -14.83
CA LEU A 381 -13.62 4.09 -16.12
C LEU A 381 -14.81 5.06 -15.98
N ALA A 382 -15.67 4.87 -14.98
CA ALA A 382 -16.78 5.79 -14.72
C ALA A 382 -16.29 7.19 -14.37
N ALA A 383 -15.29 7.25 -13.49
CA ALA A 383 -14.67 8.49 -13.08
C ALA A 383 -13.96 9.19 -14.27
N ALA A 384 -13.26 8.42 -15.12
CA ALA A 384 -12.66 8.85 -16.38
C ALA A 384 -13.67 9.52 -17.33
N LEU A 385 -14.88 9.00 -17.36
CA LEU A 385 -15.96 9.49 -18.20
C LEU A 385 -16.74 10.65 -17.53
N ARG A 386 -16.37 11.03 -16.30
CA ARG A 386 -17.12 11.96 -15.44
C ARG A 386 -18.58 11.54 -15.26
N LEU A 387 -18.77 10.25 -15.02
CA LEU A 387 -20.07 9.65 -14.73
C LEU A 387 -20.23 9.47 -13.21
N PRO A 388 -21.47 9.40 -12.69
CA PRO A 388 -21.71 9.06 -11.30
C PRO A 388 -21.01 7.75 -10.90
N PRO A 389 -20.69 7.54 -9.60
CA PRO A 389 -20.08 6.30 -9.14
C PRO A 389 -20.88 5.08 -9.60
N VAL A 390 -20.19 4.14 -10.24
CA VAL A 390 -20.78 2.90 -10.72
C VAL A 390 -20.09 1.71 -10.06
N GLU A 391 -20.87 0.68 -9.78
CA GLU A 391 -20.38 -0.57 -9.20
C GLU A 391 -20.26 -1.67 -10.24
N THR A 392 -20.85 -1.47 -11.43
CA THR A 392 -20.87 -2.46 -12.51
C THR A 392 -20.68 -1.86 -13.89
N VAL A 393 -20.29 -2.73 -14.83
CA VAL A 393 -20.17 -2.44 -16.27
C VAL A 393 -21.53 -2.05 -16.86
N ALA A 394 -22.61 -2.69 -16.41
CA ALA A 394 -23.96 -2.37 -16.84
C ALA A 394 -24.37 -0.95 -16.41
N ASP A 395 -24.04 -0.54 -15.18
CA ASP A 395 -24.25 0.83 -14.74
C ASP A 395 -23.44 1.81 -15.61
N LEU A 396 -22.18 1.49 -15.92
CA LEU A 396 -21.34 2.31 -16.78
C LEU A 396 -21.93 2.49 -18.19
N LEU A 397 -22.38 1.39 -18.81
CA LEU A 397 -23.05 1.37 -20.11
C LEU A 397 -24.36 2.16 -20.09
N ASN A 398 -25.18 1.98 -19.05
CA ASN A 398 -26.44 2.72 -18.92
C ASN A 398 -26.18 4.22 -18.86
N HIS A 399 -25.22 4.69 -18.07
CA HIS A 399 -24.87 6.10 -18.00
C HIS A 399 -24.34 6.63 -19.34
N LEU A 400 -23.50 5.86 -20.04
CA LEU A 400 -23.02 6.20 -21.38
C LEU A 400 -24.17 6.32 -22.40
N ASN A 401 -25.18 5.46 -22.29
CA ASN A 401 -26.32 5.40 -23.21
C ASN A 401 -27.43 6.43 -22.87
N THR A 402 -27.52 6.91 -21.62
CA THR A 402 -28.51 7.92 -21.22
C THR A 402 -28.21 9.36 -21.69
N GLY A 403 -26.98 9.67 -22.09
CA GLY A 403 -26.60 11.01 -22.55
C GLY A 403 -26.92 11.27 -24.03
N ALA A 404 -26.87 12.54 -24.44
CA ALA A 404 -26.83 12.89 -25.86
C ALA A 404 -25.60 12.26 -26.53
N GLU A 405 -25.75 11.82 -27.77
CA GLU A 405 -24.64 11.25 -28.54
C GLU A 405 -23.55 12.32 -28.72
N PRO A 406 -22.30 12.06 -28.32
CA PRO A 406 -21.23 13.03 -28.49
C PRO A 406 -20.84 13.12 -29.97
N ASP A 407 -20.44 14.32 -30.44
CA ASP A 407 -19.94 14.56 -31.80
C ASP A 407 -18.74 13.68 -32.18
N ARG A 408 -18.04 13.15 -31.16
CA ARG A 408 -16.94 12.17 -31.32
C ARG A 408 -16.93 11.16 -30.17
N PRO A 409 -16.52 9.90 -30.41
CA PRO A 409 -16.32 8.91 -29.35
C PRO A 409 -15.33 9.40 -28.30
N ARG A 410 -15.58 9.06 -27.04
CA ARG A 410 -14.62 9.29 -25.95
C ARG A 410 -13.58 8.18 -25.98
N VAL A 411 -12.30 8.50 -26.11
CA VAL A 411 -11.23 7.49 -26.05
C VAL A 411 -10.68 7.41 -24.62
N ILE A 412 -10.60 6.20 -24.06
CA ILE A 412 -9.92 5.92 -22.79
C ILE A 412 -8.74 4.98 -23.05
N LEU A 413 -7.58 5.34 -22.51
CA LEU A 413 -6.39 4.50 -22.54
C LEU A 413 -6.36 3.63 -21.28
N ILE A 414 -6.08 2.32 -21.41
CA ILE A 414 -5.88 1.42 -20.28
C ILE A 414 -4.59 0.63 -20.51
N ASP A 415 -3.56 0.82 -19.68
CA ASP A 415 -2.29 0.08 -19.79
C ASP A 415 -2.10 -0.92 -18.63
N GLY A 416 -1.29 -1.96 -18.84
CA GLY A 416 -0.96 -2.97 -17.84
C GLY A 416 -2.10 -3.95 -17.52
N LEU A 417 -2.96 -4.27 -18.49
CA LEU A 417 -4.05 -5.22 -18.29
C LEU A 417 -3.58 -6.61 -17.85
N ASP A 418 -2.42 -7.04 -18.36
CA ASP A 418 -1.76 -8.30 -18.02
C ASP A 418 -1.31 -8.40 -16.56
N GLU A 419 -1.19 -7.26 -15.89
CA GLU A 419 -0.73 -7.14 -14.51
C GLU A 419 -1.90 -6.92 -13.54
N ALA A 420 -3.15 -6.99 -13.98
CA ALA A 420 -4.34 -6.87 -13.12
C ALA A 420 -4.49 -8.07 -12.17
N VAL A 421 -5.33 -7.96 -11.13
CA VAL A 421 -5.58 -9.09 -10.19
C VAL A 421 -6.20 -10.28 -10.93
N THR A 422 -7.09 -10.00 -11.89
CA THR A 422 -7.80 -11.00 -12.68
C THR A 422 -7.80 -10.63 -14.18
N PRO A 423 -6.65 -10.68 -14.88
CA PRO A 423 -6.47 -10.11 -16.22
C PRO A 423 -7.45 -10.63 -17.27
N SER A 424 -7.69 -11.95 -17.27
CA SER A 424 -8.61 -12.59 -18.22
C SER A 424 -10.07 -12.24 -17.93
N ALA A 425 -10.46 -12.16 -16.66
CA ALA A 425 -11.82 -11.78 -16.26
C ALA A 425 -12.08 -10.30 -16.57
N LEU A 426 -11.12 -9.41 -16.28
CA LEU A 426 -11.20 -7.99 -16.64
C LEU A 426 -11.43 -7.79 -18.14
N CYS A 427 -10.68 -8.50 -18.98
CA CYS A 427 -10.84 -8.43 -20.43
C CYS A 427 -12.22 -8.93 -20.89
N GLY A 428 -12.64 -10.11 -20.43
CA GLY A 428 -13.89 -10.75 -20.87
C GLY A 428 -15.17 -10.16 -20.29
N GLN A 429 -15.16 -9.73 -19.02
CA GLN A 429 -16.35 -9.33 -18.26
C GLN A 429 -16.53 -7.80 -18.17
N VAL A 430 -15.46 -7.02 -18.38
CA VAL A 430 -15.50 -5.55 -18.29
C VAL A 430 -15.27 -4.91 -19.65
N LEU A 431 -14.10 -5.17 -20.25
CA LEU A 431 -13.69 -4.41 -21.44
C LEU A 431 -14.42 -4.83 -22.70
N ARG A 432 -14.58 -6.15 -22.92
CA ARG A 432 -15.30 -6.66 -24.08
C ARG A 432 -16.78 -6.22 -24.11
N PRO A 433 -17.57 -6.30 -23.02
CA PRO A 433 -18.93 -5.76 -23.02
C PRO A 433 -18.97 -4.25 -23.28
N LEU A 434 -18.01 -3.48 -22.78
CA LEU A 434 -17.92 -2.05 -23.09
C LEU A 434 -17.65 -1.82 -24.58
N MET A 435 -16.77 -2.60 -25.20
CA MET A 435 -16.47 -2.53 -26.63
C MET A 435 -17.69 -2.89 -27.49
N GLU A 436 -18.44 -3.91 -27.11
CA GLU A 436 -19.60 -4.39 -27.87
C GLU A 436 -20.86 -3.51 -27.68
N LEU A 437 -21.06 -2.94 -26.49
CA LEU A 437 -22.34 -2.35 -26.09
C LEU A 437 -22.34 -0.82 -25.91
N ALA A 438 -21.17 -0.17 -25.86
CA ALA A 438 -21.10 1.29 -25.74
C ALA A 438 -21.33 2.03 -27.08
N GLY A 439 -21.34 1.30 -28.20
CA GLY A 439 -21.48 1.86 -29.55
C GLY A 439 -20.40 2.89 -29.89
N GLY A 440 -20.71 3.83 -30.78
CA GLY A 440 -19.81 4.93 -31.17
C GLY A 440 -19.53 5.98 -30.07
N ARG A 441 -19.89 5.72 -28.80
CA ARG A 441 -19.76 6.67 -27.68
C ARG A 441 -18.46 6.51 -26.90
N LEU A 442 -17.88 5.31 -26.91
CA LEU A 442 -16.64 4.96 -26.20
C LEU A 442 -15.71 4.17 -27.11
N ARG A 443 -14.42 4.49 -27.08
CA ARG A 443 -13.36 3.70 -27.71
C ARG A 443 -12.25 3.43 -26.70
N LEU A 444 -11.64 2.25 -26.78
CA LEU A 444 -10.63 1.81 -25.82
C LEU A 444 -9.26 1.62 -26.48
N LEU A 445 -8.23 2.27 -25.96
CA LEU A 445 -6.84 2.04 -26.35
C LEU A 445 -6.18 1.19 -25.25
N LEU A 446 -5.90 -0.07 -25.53
CA LEU A 446 -5.55 -1.06 -24.51
C LEU A 446 -4.08 -1.50 -24.62
N GLY A 447 -3.31 -1.43 -23.54
CA GLY A 447 -1.97 -1.97 -23.42
C GLY A 447 -1.95 -3.30 -22.67
N THR A 448 -1.56 -4.39 -23.34
CA THR A 448 -1.62 -5.75 -22.78
C THR A 448 -0.58 -6.70 -23.40
N ARG A 449 -0.75 -8.01 -23.22
CA ARG A 449 0.05 -9.09 -23.83
C ARG A 449 -0.76 -9.86 -24.86
N PRO A 450 -0.12 -10.52 -25.84
CA PRO A 450 -0.82 -11.26 -26.90
C PRO A 450 -1.81 -12.32 -26.39
N HIS A 451 -1.55 -12.94 -25.23
CA HIS A 451 -2.42 -13.96 -24.67
C HIS A 451 -3.79 -13.43 -24.20
N LEU A 452 -3.95 -12.11 -24.00
CA LEU A 452 -5.21 -11.48 -23.60
C LEU A 452 -6.07 -11.00 -24.77
N LEU A 453 -5.61 -11.18 -26.02
CA LEU A 453 -6.41 -10.86 -27.22
C LEU A 453 -7.67 -11.73 -27.32
N ALA A 454 -7.56 -13.02 -27.03
CA ALA A 454 -8.68 -13.95 -27.10
C ALA A 454 -9.81 -13.61 -26.08
N PRO A 455 -9.51 -13.33 -24.78
CA PRO A 455 -10.49 -12.79 -23.84
C PRO A 455 -11.19 -11.49 -24.29
N LEU A 456 -10.50 -10.62 -25.01
CA LEU A 456 -11.07 -9.37 -25.56
C LEU A 456 -11.95 -9.60 -26.81
N GLY A 457 -11.97 -10.81 -27.36
CA GLY A 457 -12.72 -11.13 -28.57
C GLY A 457 -12.10 -10.56 -29.85
N LEU A 458 -10.78 -10.34 -29.86
CA LEU A 458 -10.04 -9.76 -30.99
C LEU A 458 -9.19 -10.82 -31.69
N GLU A 459 -9.08 -10.72 -33.02
CA GLU A 459 -8.20 -11.58 -33.81
C GLU A 459 -6.74 -11.12 -33.73
N ARG A 460 -5.81 -12.03 -34.06
CA ARG A 460 -4.37 -11.74 -34.02
C ARG A 460 -3.93 -10.65 -35.00
N ASP A 461 -4.71 -10.32 -36.02
CA ASP A 461 -4.34 -9.29 -37.00
C ASP A 461 -4.89 -7.89 -36.64
N ASP A 462 -5.72 -7.77 -35.59
CA ASP A 462 -6.39 -6.53 -35.18
C ASP A 462 -5.68 -5.76 -34.05
N HIS A 463 -4.35 -5.86 -33.96
CA HIS A 463 -3.58 -5.19 -32.91
C HIS A 463 -2.22 -4.66 -33.37
N VAL A 464 -1.68 -3.71 -32.62
CA VAL A 464 -0.33 -3.17 -32.79
C VAL A 464 0.63 -4.02 -31.97
N ASP A 465 1.29 -4.97 -32.63
CA ASP A 465 2.33 -5.79 -32.03
C ASP A 465 3.70 -5.09 -32.08
N LEU A 466 4.14 -4.55 -30.94
CA LEU A 466 5.42 -3.84 -30.88
C LEU A 466 6.64 -4.74 -31.11
N ASP A 467 6.51 -6.06 -31.03
CA ASP A 467 7.63 -6.98 -31.28
C ASP A 467 7.66 -7.46 -32.74
N SER A 468 6.62 -7.18 -33.51
CA SER A 468 6.59 -7.47 -34.94
C SER A 468 7.65 -6.66 -35.71
N PRO A 469 8.31 -7.26 -36.72
CA PRO A 469 9.22 -6.55 -37.62
C PRO A 469 8.59 -5.30 -38.27
N ARG A 470 7.25 -5.27 -38.41
CA ARG A 470 6.51 -4.11 -38.93
C ARG A 470 6.70 -2.87 -38.06
N TYR A 471 6.70 -3.03 -36.74
CA TYR A 471 6.72 -1.96 -35.74
C TYR A 471 8.09 -1.79 -35.08
N ALA A 472 9.06 -2.64 -35.44
CA ALA A 472 10.45 -2.46 -35.11
C ALA A 472 10.93 -1.05 -35.49
N ASP A 473 11.61 -0.39 -34.57
CA ASP A 473 12.21 0.93 -34.82
C ASP A 473 13.69 0.90 -34.39
N PRO A 474 14.57 0.25 -35.19
CA PRO A 474 15.97 0.09 -34.82
C PRO A 474 16.72 1.42 -34.68
N GLN A 475 16.29 2.44 -35.43
CA GLN A 475 16.87 3.79 -35.34
C GLN A 475 16.51 4.46 -34.02
N ALA A 476 15.29 4.24 -33.50
CA ALA A 476 14.91 4.71 -32.17
C ALA A 476 15.71 4.01 -31.07
N VAL A 477 15.89 2.68 -31.14
CA VAL A 477 16.69 1.94 -30.15
C VAL A 477 18.16 2.41 -30.20
N LEU A 478 18.69 2.67 -31.39
CA LEU A 478 20.02 3.27 -31.57
C LEU A 478 20.11 4.66 -30.95
N ALA A 479 19.19 5.58 -31.28
CA ALA A 479 19.17 6.91 -30.70
C ALA A 479 19.04 6.88 -29.18
N TYR A 480 18.24 5.95 -28.67
CA TYR A 480 18.08 5.71 -27.24
C TYR A 480 19.37 5.18 -26.60
N ALA A 481 20.07 4.24 -27.24
CA ALA A 481 21.38 3.76 -26.78
C ALA A 481 22.43 4.87 -26.77
N VAL A 482 22.50 5.71 -27.80
CA VAL A 482 23.42 6.88 -27.85
C VAL A 482 23.16 7.82 -26.68
N ARG A 483 21.89 8.18 -26.42
CA ARG A 483 21.53 9.06 -25.29
C ARG A 483 21.92 8.44 -23.94
N ASN A 484 21.63 7.16 -23.72
CA ASN A 484 22.01 6.49 -22.48
C ASN A 484 23.53 6.38 -22.31
N LEU A 485 24.30 6.19 -23.38
CA LEU A 485 25.76 6.20 -23.28
C LEU A 485 26.27 7.56 -22.79
N ILE A 486 25.61 8.67 -23.13
CA ILE A 486 26.05 10.02 -22.78
C ILE A 486 25.51 10.45 -21.41
N ASP A 487 24.22 10.24 -21.16
CA ASP A 487 23.50 10.89 -20.07
C ASP A 487 23.26 9.98 -18.86
N ALA A 488 23.52 8.66 -18.95
CA ALA A 488 23.25 7.74 -17.83
C ALA A 488 24.29 7.84 -16.70
N HIS A 489 25.44 8.46 -16.93
CA HIS A 489 26.48 8.66 -15.92
C HIS A 489 27.15 10.04 -16.11
N PRO A 490 27.30 10.86 -15.06
CA PRO A 490 27.88 12.21 -15.18
C PRO A 490 29.31 12.23 -15.76
N GLU A 491 30.11 11.22 -15.43
CA GLU A 491 31.49 11.05 -15.90
C GLU A 491 31.59 10.03 -17.05
N SER A 492 30.57 9.92 -17.89
CA SER A 492 30.59 8.95 -18.98
C SER A 492 31.77 9.19 -19.93
N PRO A 493 32.58 8.15 -20.27
CA PRO A 493 33.68 8.29 -21.23
C PRO A 493 33.16 8.55 -22.66
N TYR A 494 31.86 8.37 -22.88
CA TYR A 494 31.22 8.66 -24.17
C TYR A 494 30.87 10.14 -24.35
N LEU A 495 31.11 11.02 -23.36
CA LEU A 495 30.96 12.47 -23.54
C LEU A 495 32.01 13.02 -24.51
N GLU A 496 33.27 12.60 -24.34
CA GLU A 496 34.44 13.16 -25.04
C GLU A 496 34.98 12.27 -26.17
N CYS A 497 34.46 11.05 -26.33
CA CYS A 497 34.96 10.13 -27.35
C CYS A 497 34.58 10.53 -28.79
N GLU A 498 35.33 10.02 -29.77
CA GLU A 498 35.04 10.21 -31.19
C GLU A 498 33.62 9.74 -31.55
N ASN A 499 32.93 10.54 -32.38
CA ASN A 499 31.55 10.27 -32.77
C ASN A 499 31.37 8.91 -33.46
N ASP A 500 32.35 8.47 -34.27
CA ASP A 500 32.29 7.19 -34.98
C ASP A 500 32.39 6.01 -34.01
N LEU A 501 33.24 6.10 -32.99
CA LEU A 501 33.35 5.11 -31.92
C LEU A 501 32.03 5.03 -31.13
N ARG A 502 31.50 6.18 -30.71
CA ARG A 502 30.24 6.29 -29.98
C ARG A 502 29.08 5.66 -30.74
N LEU A 503 28.94 6.01 -32.02
CA LEU A 503 27.90 5.46 -32.89
C LEU A 503 28.12 3.97 -33.16
N GLY A 504 29.37 3.53 -33.28
CA GLY A 504 29.73 2.11 -33.44
C GLY A 504 29.28 1.27 -32.25
N VAL A 505 29.56 1.73 -31.03
CA VAL A 505 29.15 1.06 -29.78
C VAL A 505 27.62 1.07 -29.64
N ALA A 506 26.98 2.22 -29.85
CA ALA A 506 25.53 2.33 -29.76
C ALA A 506 24.80 1.42 -30.78
N ARG A 507 25.35 1.26 -32.00
CA ARG A 507 24.82 0.31 -33.00
C ARG A 507 24.95 -1.13 -32.55
N ALA A 508 26.06 -1.51 -31.94
CA ALA A 508 26.24 -2.86 -31.41
C ALA A 508 25.24 -3.14 -30.28
N VAL A 509 25.08 -2.20 -29.33
CA VAL A 509 24.09 -2.30 -28.24
C VAL A 509 22.67 -2.39 -28.80
N ALA A 510 22.29 -1.52 -29.72
CA ALA A 510 20.95 -1.54 -30.32
C ALA A 510 20.68 -2.83 -31.11
N SER A 511 21.69 -3.35 -31.82
CA SER A 511 21.58 -4.62 -32.53
C SER A 511 21.41 -5.80 -31.58
N ALA A 512 22.09 -5.82 -30.44
CA ALA A 512 21.97 -6.88 -29.45
C ALA A 512 20.63 -6.81 -28.70
N ALA A 513 20.18 -5.60 -28.34
CA ALA A 513 18.92 -5.35 -27.65
C ALA A 513 17.68 -5.65 -28.50
N GLY A 514 17.82 -5.67 -29.83
CA GLY A 514 16.72 -5.92 -30.77
C GLY A 514 15.58 -4.90 -30.62
N HIS A 515 14.44 -5.34 -30.12
CA HIS A 515 13.25 -4.51 -29.90
C HIS A 515 13.11 -3.98 -28.46
N SER A 516 14.01 -4.37 -27.55
CA SER A 516 13.92 -4.04 -26.13
C SER A 516 14.68 -2.76 -25.77
N PHE A 517 13.93 -1.69 -25.51
CA PHE A 517 14.47 -0.44 -24.98
C PHE A 517 15.07 -0.64 -23.57
N LEU A 518 14.53 -1.59 -22.79
CA LEU A 518 15.05 -1.90 -21.45
C LEU A 518 16.45 -2.51 -21.52
N VAL A 519 16.68 -3.47 -22.43
CA VAL A 519 18.00 -4.07 -22.64
C VAL A 519 19.00 -3.03 -23.12
N ALA A 520 18.59 -2.19 -24.08
CA ALA A 520 19.43 -1.09 -24.57
C ALA A 520 19.78 -0.12 -23.43
N ARG A 521 18.82 0.21 -22.56
CA ARG A 521 19.02 1.11 -21.40
C ARG A 521 20.05 0.57 -20.42
N ILE A 522 19.84 -0.66 -19.94
CA ILE A 522 20.71 -1.27 -18.92
C ILE A 522 22.11 -1.40 -19.50
N THR A 523 22.24 -1.98 -20.69
CA THR A 523 23.54 -2.19 -21.35
C THR A 523 24.29 -0.89 -21.61
N ALA A 524 23.63 0.13 -22.16
CA ALA A 524 24.24 1.43 -22.41
C ALA A 524 24.61 2.15 -21.10
N GLY A 525 23.76 2.06 -20.08
CA GLY A 525 24.04 2.60 -18.74
C GLY A 525 25.26 1.95 -18.09
N THR A 526 25.37 0.61 -18.15
CA THR A 526 26.54 -0.13 -17.65
C THR A 526 27.82 0.31 -18.38
N LEU A 527 27.75 0.45 -19.71
CA LEU A 527 28.88 0.93 -20.50
C LEU A 527 29.24 2.38 -20.14
N ALA A 528 28.26 3.26 -19.96
CA ALA A 528 28.48 4.66 -19.56
C ALA A 528 29.16 4.78 -18.18
N ALA A 529 28.89 3.85 -17.27
CA ALA A 529 29.54 3.79 -15.96
C ALA A 529 30.91 3.10 -15.98
N THR A 530 31.35 2.58 -17.13
CA THR A 530 32.61 1.82 -17.25
C THR A 530 33.69 2.68 -17.92
N PRO A 531 34.88 2.86 -17.30
CA PRO A 531 35.91 3.75 -17.84
C PRO A 531 36.48 3.33 -19.20
N ALA A 532 36.43 2.03 -19.52
CA ALA A 532 37.00 1.47 -20.74
C ALA A 532 36.04 1.55 -21.93
N LEU A 533 36.49 2.16 -23.02
CA LEU A 533 35.76 2.20 -24.29
C LEU A 533 36.00 0.89 -25.06
N PRO A 534 34.96 0.10 -25.37
CA PRO A 534 35.11 -1.13 -26.16
C PRO A 534 35.36 -0.82 -27.64
N ASP A 535 36.05 -1.72 -28.34
CA ASP A 535 36.18 -1.65 -29.79
C ASP A 535 34.88 -2.16 -30.45
N PRO A 536 34.09 -1.29 -31.10
CA PRO A 536 32.88 -1.72 -31.77
C PRO A 536 33.18 -2.63 -32.96
N GLY A 537 34.41 -2.72 -33.47
CA GLY A 537 34.83 -3.67 -34.50
C GLY A 537 35.04 -5.10 -34.01
N ASP A 538 35.21 -5.32 -32.71
CA ASP A 538 35.52 -6.63 -32.13
C ASP A 538 34.30 -7.58 -32.17
N PRO A 539 34.36 -8.71 -32.92
CA PRO A 539 33.27 -9.67 -32.98
C PRO A 539 33.05 -10.43 -31.66
N VAL A 540 34.05 -10.55 -30.79
CA VAL A 540 33.92 -11.23 -29.49
C VAL A 540 33.12 -10.36 -28.53
N TRP A 541 33.48 -9.09 -28.41
CA TRP A 541 32.71 -8.11 -27.64
C TRP A 541 31.26 -7.96 -28.15
N ARG A 542 31.05 -7.89 -29.46
CA ARG A 542 29.67 -7.81 -29.99
C ARG A 542 28.79 -8.99 -29.60
N ARG A 543 29.34 -10.21 -29.63
CA ARG A 543 28.63 -11.43 -29.21
C ARG A 543 28.43 -11.51 -27.70
N SER A 544 29.21 -10.76 -26.92
CA SER A 544 29.08 -10.68 -25.47
C SER A 544 28.08 -9.62 -25.00
N LEU A 545 27.37 -8.91 -25.89
CA LEU A 545 26.28 -8.00 -25.51
C LEU A 545 24.98 -8.76 -25.20
N PRO A 546 24.17 -8.31 -24.22
CA PRO A 546 22.98 -9.03 -23.79
C PRO A 546 21.82 -8.76 -24.75
N SER A 547 20.99 -9.78 -24.98
CA SER A 547 19.75 -9.67 -25.76
C SER A 547 18.48 -9.75 -24.92
N ALA A 548 18.60 -10.15 -23.64
CA ALA A 548 17.50 -10.23 -22.69
C ALA A 548 17.74 -9.32 -21.49
N ALA A 549 16.66 -8.78 -20.89
CA ALA A 549 16.74 -7.86 -19.75
C ALA A 549 17.38 -8.51 -18.51
N ALA A 550 17.09 -9.80 -18.34
CA ALA A 550 17.74 -10.72 -17.41
C ALA A 550 19.27 -10.68 -17.50
N ASP A 551 19.81 -11.00 -18.69
CA ASP A 551 21.25 -11.05 -18.94
C ASP A 551 21.88 -9.66 -18.79
N ALA A 552 21.18 -8.61 -19.21
CA ALA A 552 21.64 -7.24 -19.07
C ALA A 552 21.77 -6.84 -17.59
N MET A 553 20.78 -7.12 -16.76
CA MET A 553 20.83 -6.85 -15.32
C MET A 553 21.91 -7.68 -14.64
N HIS A 554 22.01 -8.97 -14.95
CA HIS A 554 23.04 -9.84 -14.39
C HIS A 554 24.44 -9.30 -14.70
N ARG A 555 24.70 -8.94 -15.96
CA ARG A 555 26.00 -8.35 -16.35
C ARG A 555 26.26 -7.01 -15.69
N ASP A 556 25.27 -6.11 -15.63
CA ASP A 556 25.41 -4.83 -14.92
C ASP A 556 25.84 -5.04 -13.47
N LEU A 557 25.13 -5.92 -12.75
CA LEU A 557 25.42 -6.19 -11.34
C LEU A 557 26.79 -6.84 -11.15
N HIS A 558 27.16 -7.82 -11.97
CA HIS A 558 28.49 -8.44 -11.89
C HIS A 558 29.62 -7.50 -12.31
N GLN A 559 29.38 -6.59 -13.23
CA GLN A 559 30.38 -5.62 -13.65
C GLN A 559 30.60 -4.54 -12.60
N ARG A 560 29.53 -4.06 -11.95
CA ARG A 560 29.61 -3.01 -10.93
C ARG A 560 30.01 -3.52 -9.55
N PHE A 561 29.66 -4.77 -9.23
CA PHE A 561 29.78 -5.33 -7.88
C PHE A 561 30.47 -6.70 -7.83
N GLY A 562 31.06 -7.16 -8.93
CA GLY A 562 31.74 -8.46 -9.00
C GLY A 562 33.21 -8.42 -8.57
N ASP A 563 33.85 -7.25 -8.55
CA ASP A 563 35.22 -7.12 -8.09
C ASP A 563 35.29 -7.20 -6.55
N GLY A 564 35.86 -8.30 -6.05
CA GLY A 564 36.19 -8.46 -4.63
C GLY A 564 35.29 -9.38 -3.79
N GLY A 565 34.38 -10.16 -4.38
CA GLY A 565 33.61 -11.19 -3.63
C GLY A 565 32.22 -11.51 -4.18
N ASP A 566 31.25 -11.64 -3.27
CA ASP A 566 29.86 -12.04 -3.54
C ASP A 566 28.89 -10.84 -3.68
N GLY A 567 29.40 -9.65 -4.00
CA GLY A 567 28.63 -8.40 -4.00
C GLY A 567 27.40 -8.41 -4.91
N ALA A 568 27.54 -8.90 -6.14
CA ALA A 568 26.42 -9.04 -7.08
C ALA A 568 25.35 -10.02 -6.56
N GLU A 569 25.75 -11.16 -5.98
CA GLU A 569 24.83 -12.14 -5.41
C GLU A 569 24.08 -11.57 -4.20
N ARG A 570 24.75 -10.77 -3.37
CA ARG A 570 24.09 -10.09 -2.24
C ARG A 570 23.00 -9.11 -2.70
N ILE A 571 23.23 -8.37 -3.78
CA ILE A 571 22.22 -7.49 -4.36
C ILE A 571 21.05 -8.31 -4.93
N LEU A 572 21.33 -9.40 -5.64
CA LEU A 572 20.28 -10.28 -6.17
C LEU A 572 19.44 -10.90 -5.06
N ASP A 573 20.04 -11.30 -3.94
CA ASP A 573 19.34 -11.83 -2.79
C ASP A 573 18.40 -10.79 -2.16
N LEU A 574 18.83 -9.53 -2.07
CA LEU A 574 17.99 -8.44 -1.56
C LEU A 574 16.85 -8.07 -2.55
N LEU A 575 17.06 -8.17 -3.86
CA LEU A 575 16.01 -7.91 -4.85
C LEU A 575 14.99 -9.04 -4.95
N ARG A 576 15.37 -10.29 -4.62
CA ARG A 576 14.54 -11.48 -4.84
C ARG A 576 13.20 -11.48 -4.11
N PRO A 577 13.07 -11.04 -2.83
CA PRO A 577 11.77 -10.92 -2.18
C PRO A 577 10.79 -10.06 -2.97
N LEU A 578 11.26 -8.98 -3.62
CA LEU A 578 10.38 -8.10 -4.41
C LEU A 578 9.75 -8.80 -5.62
N ALA A 579 10.35 -9.88 -6.12
CA ALA A 579 9.81 -10.67 -7.22
C ALA A 579 8.62 -11.55 -6.80
N TYR A 580 8.49 -11.85 -5.51
CA TYR A 580 7.41 -12.67 -4.93
C TYR A 580 6.45 -11.82 -4.08
N ALA A 581 6.62 -10.51 -4.04
CA ALA A 581 5.76 -9.63 -3.26
C ALA A 581 4.34 -9.61 -3.83
N GLU A 582 3.35 -9.69 -2.94
CA GLU A 582 1.93 -9.54 -3.24
C GLU A 582 1.52 -8.08 -3.05
N GLY A 583 0.34 -7.68 -3.54
CA GLY A 583 -0.17 -6.31 -3.35
C GLY A 583 0.59 -5.26 -4.16
N GLN A 584 0.81 -4.06 -3.63
CA GLN A 584 1.52 -2.98 -4.35
C GLN A 584 3.05 -3.06 -4.20
N GLY A 585 3.55 -3.98 -3.38
CA GLY A 585 4.98 -4.21 -3.15
C GLY A 585 5.27 -4.73 -1.75
N LEU A 586 6.56 -4.89 -1.44
CA LEU A 586 7.02 -5.38 -0.15
C LEU A 586 7.33 -4.21 0.82
N PRO A 587 6.81 -4.20 2.04
CA PRO A 587 7.17 -3.20 3.04
C PRO A 587 8.67 -3.24 3.38
N TRP A 588 9.29 -2.07 3.55
CA TRP A 588 10.72 -2.01 3.91
C TRP A 588 11.02 -2.57 5.29
N GLU A 589 10.11 -2.34 6.26
CA GLU A 589 10.19 -2.55 7.72
C GLU A 589 10.84 -3.89 8.17
N ASP A 590 10.45 -4.50 9.27
CA ASP A 590 11.01 -5.81 9.69
C ASP A 590 10.54 -6.99 8.81
N ILE A 591 10.31 -6.74 7.52
CA ILE A 591 9.81 -7.67 6.51
C ILE A 591 10.85 -7.90 5.42
N TRP A 592 11.35 -6.86 4.75
CA TRP A 592 12.15 -7.05 3.53
C TRP A 592 13.51 -7.74 3.82
N ALA A 593 14.32 -7.21 4.74
CA ALA A 593 15.62 -7.80 5.06
C ALA A 593 15.49 -9.22 5.67
N PRO A 594 14.55 -9.49 6.59
CA PRO A 594 14.29 -10.85 7.07
C PRO A 594 13.87 -11.82 5.97
N LEU A 595 13.02 -11.40 5.02
CA LEU A 595 12.62 -12.24 3.90
C LEU A 595 13.77 -12.50 2.92
N ALA A 596 14.60 -11.50 2.64
CA ALA A 596 15.83 -11.70 1.87
C ALA A 596 16.74 -12.71 2.57
N SER A 597 16.80 -12.65 3.90
CA SER A 597 17.61 -13.58 4.69
C SER A 597 17.08 -15.01 4.63
N GLU A 598 15.77 -15.18 4.76
CA GLU A 598 15.12 -16.50 4.71
C GLU A 598 15.23 -17.13 3.31
N LEU A 599 15.08 -16.35 2.25
CA LEU A 599 15.16 -16.84 0.86
C LEU A 599 16.58 -17.22 0.42
N SER A 600 17.59 -16.54 0.96
CA SER A 600 19.00 -16.73 0.56
C SER A 600 19.77 -17.65 1.51
N GLY A 601 19.30 -17.81 2.75
CA GLY A 601 20.05 -18.45 3.83
C GLY A 601 21.20 -17.59 4.39
N ARG A 602 21.34 -16.33 3.94
CA ARG A 602 22.36 -15.37 4.39
C ARG A 602 21.72 -14.32 5.28
N ARG A 603 22.46 -13.74 6.22
CA ARG A 603 21.90 -12.69 7.09
C ARG A 603 21.99 -11.33 6.39
N TYR A 604 20.84 -10.68 6.22
CA TYR A 604 20.71 -9.31 5.74
C TYR A 604 20.02 -8.42 6.78
N THR A 605 20.34 -7.13 6.74
CA THR A 605 19.90 -6.11 7.69
C THR A 605 19.39 -4.85 6.97
N ASN A 606 18.82 -3.91 7.74
CA ASN A 606 18.45 -2.59 7.21
C ASN A 606 19.65 -1.81 6.64
N GLU A 607 20.88 -2.08 7.10
CA GLU A 607 22.08 -1.48 6.52
C GLU A 607 22.33 -1.99 5.09
N ASP A 608 22.12 -3.29 4.85
CA ASP A 608 22.23 -3.89 3.52
C ASP A 608 21.17 -3.32 2.57
N LEU A 609 19.94 -3.09 3.03
CA LEU A 609 18.89 -2.44 2.23
C LEU A 609 19.22 -0.96 1.92
N ASN A 610 19.79 -0.23 2.89
CA ASN A 610 20.26 1.14 2.64
C ASN A 610 21.39 1.17 1.61
N ARG A 611 22.29 0.18 1.62
CA ARG A 611 23.32 0.01 0.60
C ARG A 611 22.68 -0.33 -0.76
N LEU A 612 21.75 -1.28 -0.82
CA LEU A 612 21.00 -1.60 -2.04
C LEU A 612 20.34 -0.36 -2.64
N ARG A 613 19.73 0.51 -1.82
CA ARG A 613 19.08 1.72 -2.31
C ARG A 613 20.07 2.71 -2.94
N ARG A 614 21.27 2.87 -2.36
CA ARG A 614 22.33 3.73 -2.93
C ARG A 614 22.91 3.12 -4.21
N ASP A 615 23.18 1.84 -4.17
CA ASP A 615 24.00 1.18 -5.19
C ASP A 615 23.14 0.65 -6.36
N ALA A 616 21.94 0.18 -6.08
CA ALA A 616 21.02 -0.49 -7.01
C ALA A 616 19.59 0.09 -6.96
N GLY A 617 19.41 1.31 -6.43
CA GLY A 617 18.10 1.97 -6.34
C GLY A 617 17.37 2.12 -7.67
N ALA A 618 18.09 2.16 -8.80
CA ALA A 618 17.50 2.22 -10.14
C ALA A 618 16.60 1.01 -10.48
N TYR A 619 16.77 -0.11 -9.76
CA TYR A 619 16.01 -1.34 -9.92
C TYR A 619 14.74 -1.41 -9.07
N VAL A 620 14.57 -0.49 -8.11
CA VAL A 620 13.49 -0.51 -7.13
C VAL A 620 12.66 0.76 -7.24
N VAL A 621 11.35 0.63 -7.06
CA VAL A 621 10.40 1.74 -7.03
C VAL A 621 9.64 1.71 -5.71
N GLU A 622 9.53 2.87 -5.07
CA GLU A 622 8.71 3.08 -3.89
C GLU A 622 7.25 3.32 -4.30
N ALA A 623 6.31 2.72 -3.58
CA ALA A 623 4.87 2.90 -3.68
C ALA A 623 4.26 2.99 -2.27
N VAL A 624 2.94 3.24 -2.18
CA VAL A 624 2.23 3.35 -0.89
C VAL A 624 1.08 2.36 -0.84
N GLU A 625 0.99 1.60 0.25
CA GLU A 625 -0.11 0.70 0.58
C GLU A 625 -0.46 0.85 2.06
N ASP A 626 -1.76 0.98 2.38
CA ASP A 626 -2.27 1.24 3.75
C ASP A 626 -1.55 2.41 4.48
N GLY A 627 -1.17 3.44 3.72
CA GLY A 627 -0.46 4.62 4.25
C GLY A 627 1.01 4.37 4.60
N ARG A 628 1.58 3.22 4.23
CA ARG A 628 2.98 2.84 4.47
C ARG A 628 3.76 2.71 3.16
N SER A 629 5.07 2.90 3.22
CA SER A 629 5.95 2.71 2.05
C SER A 629 6.14 1.22 1.76
N VAL A 630 5.87 0.82 0.52
CA VAL A 630 6.16 -0.49 -0.03
C VAL A 630 7.07 -0.36 -1.24
N TYR A 631 7.86 -1.39 -1.53
CA TYR A 631 8.91 -1.37 -2.54
C TYR A 631 8.70 -2.51 -3.53
N ARG A 632 8.95 -2.26 -4.80
CA ARG A 632 8.81 -3.27 -5.86
C ARG A 632 9.87 -3.09 -6.93
N LEU A 633 10.02 -4.11 -7.78
CA LEU A 633 10.93 -4.01 -8.92
C LEU A 633 10.41 -3.02 -9.95
N TYR A 634 11.33 -2.30 -10.58
CA TYR A 634 11.02 -1.33 -11.62
C TYR A 634 10.30 -1.95 -12.82
N HIS A 635 10.55 -3.24 -13.10
CA HIS A 635 9.98 -3.94 -14.26
C HIS A 635 9.75 -5.44 -14.00
N GLU A 636 8.62 -5.98 -14.48
CA GLU A 636 8.24 -7.38 -14.29
C GLU A 636 9.24 -8.40 -14.88
N ALA A 637 9.87 -8.10 -16.02
CA ALA A 637 10.97 -8.90 -16.60
C ALA A 637 12.08 -9.25 -15.60
N MET A 638 12.36 -8.34 -14.66
CA MET A 638 13.36 -8.58 -13.62
C MET A 638 12.82 -9.53 -12.55
N ALA A 639 11.52 -9.44 -12.23
CA ALA A 639 10.86 -10.37 -11.33
C ALA A 639 10.88 -11.78 -11.94
N GLU A 640 10.51 -11.93 -13.21
CA GLU A 640 10.60 -13.19 -13.96
C GLU A 640 12.02 -13.79 -13.90
N TYR A 641 13.05 -12.97 -14.14
CA TYR A 641 14.43 -13.41 -14.02
C TYR A 641 14.80 -13.88 -12.60
N LEU A 642 14.41 -13.12 -11.57
CA LEU A 642 14.70 -13.47 -10.18
C LEU A 642 13.96 -14.76 -9.73
N ARG A 643 12.86 -15.11 -10.41
CA ARG A 643 12.13 -16.38 -10.24
C ARG A 643 12.70 -17.52 -11.11
N MET A 644 13.38 -17.20 -12.22
CA MET A 644 13.84 -18.19 -13.20
C MET A 644 14.77 -19.23 -12.58
N GLY A 645 14.51 -20.51 -12.88
CA GLY A 645 15.29 -21.64 -12.37
C GLY A 645 15.15 -21.88 -10.87
N ARG A 646 14.18 -21.25 -10.20
CA ARG A 646 13.95 -21.40 -8.75
C ARG A 646 12.65 -22.12 -8.46
N ASP A 647 12.62 -22.81 -7.32
CA ASP A 647 11.41 -23.43 -6.79
C ASP A 647 10.52 -22.36 -6.15
N SER A 648 9.43 -22.02 -6.85
CA SER A 648 8.42 -21.09 -6.38
C SER A 648 7.78 -21.54 -5.06
N GLY A 649 7.54 -22.85 -4.87
CA GLY A 649 6.98 -23.39 -3.63
C GLY A 649 7.92 -23.20 -2.44
N ALA A 650 9.23 -23.38 -2.65
CA ALA A 650 10.24 -23.08 -1.62
C ALA A 650 10.28 -21.58 -1.27
N ALA A 651 10.16 -20.70 -2.27
CA ALA A 651 10.10 -19.26 -2.03
C ALA A 651 8.86 -18.86 -1.22
N HIS A 652 7.66 -19.34 -1.59
CA HIS A 652 6.45 -19.09 -0.82
C HIS A 652 6.50 -19.68 0.60
N ARG A 653 7.18 -20.82 0.78
CA ARG A 653 7.45 -21.39 2.11
C ARG A 653 8.34 -20.48 2.96
N ALA A 654 9.42 -19.95 2.38
CA ALA A 654 10.28 -18.98 3.04
C ALA A 654 9.50 -17.71 3.41
N PHE A 655 8.62 -17.21 2.53
CA PHE A 655 7.72 -16.11 2.86
C PHE A 655 6.79 -16.43 4.03
N THR A 656 6.18 -17.61 4.03
CA THR A 656 5.28 -18.04 5.11
C THR A 656 5.99 -18.07 6.45
N ILE A 657 7.20 -18.63 6.50
CA ILE A 657 8.01 -18.72 7.72
C ILE A 657 8.50 -17.32 8.15
N GLY A 658 9.04 -16.56 7.20
CA GLY A 658 9.61 -15.23 7.44
C GLY A 658 8.57 -14.26 7.97
N LEU A 659 7.42 -14.12 7.28
CA LEU A 659 6.32 -13.26 7.71
C LEU A 659 5.72 -13.68 9.05
N ARG A 660 5.65 -14.99 9.33
CA ARG A 660 5.18 -15.46 10.64
C ARG A 660 6.15 -15.07 11.76
N ARG A 661 7.46 -15.05 11.51
CA ARG A 661 8.47 -14.60 12.50
C ARG A 661 8.41 -13.11 12.79
N THR A 662 7.86 -12.30 11.89
CA THR A 662 7.66 -10.86 12.14
C THR A 662 6.46 -10.60 13.06
N VAL A 663 5.68 -11.62 13.41
CA VAL A 663 4.57 -11.48 14.35
C VAL A 663 5.14 -11.43 15.78
N PRO A 664 4.87 -10.36 16.55
CA PRO A 664 5.32 -10.26 17.94
C PRO A 664 4.79 -11.42 18.79
N TYR A 665 5.45 -11.74 19.89
CA TYR A 665 4.96 -12.72 20.85
C TYR A 665 4.41 -12.03 22.10
N ARG A 666 3.36 -12.61 22.68
CA ARG A 666 2.84 -12.26 24.00
C ARG A 666 3.75 -12.83 25.09
N ILE A 667 3.55 -12.40 26.33
CA ILE A 667 4.31 -12.84 27.51
C ILE A 667 4.22 -14.37 27.70
N ASP A 668 3.10 -14.98 27.28
CA ASP A 668 2.88 -16.43 27.34
C ASP A 668 3.55 -17.21 26.17
N GLY A 669 4.29 -16.53 25.30
CA GLY A 669 4.96 -17.12 24.14
C GLY A 669 4.06 -17.38 22.93
N SER A 670 2.78 -16.97 22.97
CA SER A 670 1.88 -17.07 21.81
C SER A 670 2.05 -15.90 20.83
N PRO A 671 1.83 -16.10 19.50
CA PRO A 671 1.87 -15.00 18.55
C PRO A 671 0.75 -13.96 18.80
N ASP A 672 1.13 -12.68 18.84
CA ASP A 672 0.23 -11.55 18.97
C ASP A 672 -0.20 -11.01 17.60
N TRP A 673 -1.16 -11.70 16.99
CA TRP A 673 -1.71 -11.30 15.69
C TRP A 673 -2.36 -9.90 15.67
N GLY A 674 -2.76 -9.37 16.83
CA GLY A 674 -3.28 -8.00 16.95
C GLY A 674 -2.23 -6.92 16.69
N ARG A 675 -0.95 -7.26 16.84
CA ARG A 675 0.20 -6.38 16.58
C ARG A 675 0.98 -6.77 15.32
N ALA A 676 0.52 -7.78 14.58
CA ALA A 676 1.16 -8.20 13.34
C ALA A 676 1.09 -7.10 12.26
N HIS A 677 2.09 -7.07 11.39
CA HIS A 677 2.12 -6.12 10.28
C HIS A 677 0.94 -6.35 9.29
N PRO A 678 0.28 -5.30 8.76
CA PRO A 678 -0.86 -5.44 7.84
C PRO A 678 -0.59 -6.33 6.62
N TYR A 679 0.61 -6.22 6.04
CA TYR A 679 1.05 -7.10 4.94
C TYR A 679 0.98 -8.59 5.31
N ALA A 680 1.37 -8.97 6.53
CA ALA A 680 1.27 -10.36 6.99
C ALA A 680 -0.20 -10.76 7.20
N LEU A 681 -1.01 -9.89 7.79
CA LEU A 681 -2.45 -10.18 7.99
C LEU A 681 -3.20 -10.36 6.66
N ARG A 682 -2.79 -9.65 5.60
CA ARG A 682 -3.39 -9.73 4.26
C ARG A 682 -2.84 -10.87 3.42
N HIS A 683 -1.52 -10.99 3.31
CA HIS A 683 -0.88 -11.84 2.29
C HIS A 683 -0.29 -13.15 2.80
N LEU A 684 -0.17 -13.35 4.12
CA LEU A 684 0.42 -14.59 4.67
C LEU A 684 -0.34 -15.84 4.20
N ALA A 685 -1.67 -15.80 4.16
CA ALA A 685 -2.46 -16.93 3.71
C ALA A 685 -2.23 -17.28 2.23
N VAL A 686 -1.98 -16.28 1.37
CA VAL A 686 -1.66 -16.50 -0.06
C VAL A 686 -0.33 -17.24 -0.19
N HIS A 687 0.71 -16.79 0.53
CA HIS A 687 1.99 -17.51 0.53
C HIS A 687 1.85 -18.91 1.15
N ALA A 688 1.04 -19.07 2.20
CA ALA A 688 0.81 -20.36 2.84
C ALA A 688 0.09 -21.33 1.90
N ASP A 689 -0.86 -20.86 1.08
CA ASP A 689 -1.53 -21.67 0.05
C ASP A 689 -0.52 -22.19 -0.99
N HIS A 690 0.25 -21.29 -1.60
CA HIS A 690 1.29 -21.67 -2.58
C HIS A 690 2.38 -22.57 -1.98
N ALA A 691 2.64 -22.49 -0.68
CA ALA A 691 3.60 -23.32 0.05
C ALA A 691 3.05 -24.68 0.52
N GLY A 692 1.73 -24.91 0.42
CA GLY A 692 1.05 -26.07 1.00
C GLY A 692 1.01 -26.08 2.53
N LEU A 693 1.02 -24.89 3.16
CA LEU A 693 1.02 -24.67 4.61
C LEU A 693 -0.26 -23.98 5.13
N LEU A 694 -1.24 -23.72 4.25
CA LEU A 694 -2.47 -22.99 4.58
C LEU A 694 -3.25 -23.61 5.75
N ASP A 695 -3.36 -24.93 5.78
CA ASP A 695 -4.09 -25.66 6.81
C ASP A 695 -3.61 -25.34 8.22
N GLY A 696 -2.29 -25.34 8.43
CA GLY A 696 -1.70 -25.02 9.73
C GLY A 696 -2.05 -23.61 10.19
N LEU A 697 -2.05 -22.65 9.26
CA LEU A 697 -2.40 -21.26 9.55
C LEU A 697 -3.89 -21.09 9.85
N VAL A 698 -4.78 -21.75 9.09
CA VAL A 698 -6.23 -21.71 9.31
C VAL A 698 -6.63 -22.38 10.64
N THR A 699 -5.84 -23.34 11.11
CA THR A 699 -6.06 -23.95 12.43
C THR A 699 -5.70 -23.05 13.61
N GLU A 700 -5.12 -21.87 13.40
CA GLU A 700 -4.78 -20.92 14.46
C GLU A 700 -5.95 -19.95 14.74
N PRO A 701 -6.62 -20.04 15.91
CA PRO A 701 -7.82 -19.24 16.17
C PRO A 701 -7.53 -17.73 16.15
N GLU A 702 -6.41 -17.31 16.74
CA GLU A 702 -6.02 -15.90 16.78
C GLU A 702 -5.76 -15.33 15.38
N TYR A 703 -5.19 -16.12 14.46
CA TYR A 703 -4.99 -15.64 13.08
C TYR A 703 -6.34 -15.32 12.41
N LEU A 704 -7.34 -16.19 12.57
CA LEU A 704 -8.68 -15.98 12.02
C LEU A 704 -9.34 -14.69 12.55
N VAL A 705 -9.06 -14.30 13.80
CA VAL A 705 -9.58 -13.05 14.36
C VAL A 705 -9.01 -11.82 13.63
N HIS A 706 -7.75 -11.87 13.19
CA HIS A 706 -7.03 -10.69 12.70
C HIS A 706 -6.80 -10.66 11.19
N ALA A 707 -6.88 -11.79 10.50
CA ALA A 707 -6.65 -11.90 9.06
C ALA A 707 -7.60 -11.00 8.24
N ASP A 708 -7.13 -10.60 7.05
CA ASP A 708 -7.95 -9.90 6.06
C ASP A 708 -9.07 -10.82 5.55
N ALA A 709 -10.32 -10.43 5.75
CA ALA A 709 -11.46 -11.30 5.51
C ALA A 709 -11.67 -11.59 4.01
N ASP A 710 -11.43 -10.60 3.14
CA ASP A 710 -11.67 -10.76 1.70
C ASP A 710 -10.64 -11.68 1.05
N THR A 711 -9.37 -11.56 1.47
CA THR A 711 -8.31 -12.45 1.00
C THR A 711 -8.50 -13.87 1.54
N LEU A 712 -8.83 -14.02 2.83
CA LEU A 712 -8.91 -15.33 3.49
C LEU A 712 -10.04 -16.21 2.94
N VAL A 713 -11.20 -15.64 2.61
CA VAL A 713 -12.39 -16.41 2.15
C VAL A 713 -12.12 -17.29 0.95
N LEU A 714 -11.39 -16.76 -0.04
CA LEU A 714 -11.08 -17.50 -1.26
C LEU A 714 -10.15 -18.68 -0.99
N LEU A 715 -9.31 -18.56 0.03
CA LEU A 715 -8.33 -19.56 0.43
C LEU A 715 -8.94 -20.64 1.32
N LEU A 716 -9.94 -20.32 2.15
CA LEU A 716 -10.64 -21.29 2.99
C LEU A 716 -11.31 -22.44 2.20
N LEU A 717 -11.52 -22.26 0.88
CA LEU A 717 -12.00 -23.31 -0.02
C LEU A 717 -10.94 -24.37 -0.34
N LYS A 718 -9.66 -24.04 -0.15
CA LYS A 718 -8.52 -24.87 -0.58
C LYS A 718 -7.97 -25.76 0.54
N VAL A 719 -8.44 -25.60 1.78
CA VAL A 719 -7.95 -26.37 2.94
C VAL A 719 -8.30 -27.86 2.86
N GLN A 720 -7.41 -28.73 3.35
CA GLN A 720 -7.48 -30.18 3.09
C GLN A 720 -7.60 -31.07 4.32
N SER A 721 -7.23 -30.61 5.51
CA SER A 721 -7.29 -31.35 6.77
C SER A 721 -8.66 -31.17 7.43
N ASP A 722 -9.07 -32.17 8.22
CA ASP A 722 -10.36 -32.12 8.92
C ASP A 722 -10.44 -30.94 9.89
N ALA A 723 -9.35 -30.66 10.61
CA ALA A 723 -9.28 -29.52 11.53
C ALA A 723 -9.41 -28.18 10.79
N ALA A 724 -8.68 -28.00 9.68
CA ALA A 724 -8.77 -26.76 8.90
C ALA A 724 -10.14 -26.60 8.24
N ARG A 725 -10.74 -27.67 7.72
CA ARG A 725 -12.12 -27.67 7.19
C ARG A 725 -13.15 -27.25 8.24
N LEU A 726 -13.02 -27.76 9.46
CA LEU A 726 -13.89 -27.41 10.58
C LEU A 726 -13.73 -25.92 10.95
N HIS A 727 -12.49 -25.44 11.10
CA HIS A 727 -12.23 -24.03 11.42
C HIS A 727 -12.72 -23.10 10.29
N ALA A 728 -12.53 -23.51 9.04
CA ALA A 728 -13.09 -22.81 7.88
C ALA A 728 -14.62 -22.79 7.94
N ALA A 729 -15.29 -23.89 8.30
CA ALA A 729 -16.75 -23.93 8.45
C ALA A 729 -17.26 -23.02 9.59
N VAL A 730 -16.55 -22.98 10.72
CA VAL A 730 -16.81 -22.05 11.83
C VAL A 730 -16.67 -20.61 11.35
N TYR A 731 -15.57 -20.28 10.67
CA TYR A 731 -15.33 -18.93 10.15
C TYR A 731 -16.42 -18.51 9.16
N ARG A 732 -16.79 -19.40 8.23
CA ARG A 732 -17.75 -19.13 7.16
C ARG A 732 -19.18 -18.98 7.64
N ALA A 733 -19.53 -19.54 8.80
CA ALA A 733 -20.88 -19.46 9.38
C ALA A 733 -21.38 -18.02 9.60
N SER A 734 -20.45 -17.08 9.81
CA SER A 734 -20.76 -15.65 9.93
C SER A 734 -19.87 -14.78 9.05
N ILE A 735 -19.50 -15.26 7.84
CA ILE A 735 -18.52 -14.57 7.01
C ILE A 735 -18.83 -13.10 6.73
N GLN A 736 -20.12 -12.78 6.56
CA GLN A 736 -20.58 -11.43 6.28
C GLN A 736 -20.34 -10.45 7.43
N ALA A 737 -20.34 -10.94 8.66
CA ALA A 737 -20.06 -10.11 9.81
C ALA A 737 -18.58 -9.74 9.87
N HIS A 738 -17.68 -10.67 9.52
CA HIS A 738 -16.24 -10.50 9.67
C HIS A 738 -15.67 -9.29 8.92
N ARG A 739 -16.24 -8.92 7.77
CA ARG A 739 -15.81 -7.77 6.95
C ARG A 739 -15.93 -6.42 7.66
N HIS A 740 -16.87 -6.28 8.58
CA HIS A 740 -17.22 -5.00 9.21
C HIS A 740 -16.92 -4.97 10.71
N LEU A 741 -16.47 -6.09 11.27
CA LEU A 741 -16.16 -6.21 12.68
C LEU A 741 -14.68 -5.93 12.94
N ASP A 742 -14.42 -5.26 14.05
CA ASP A 742 -13.10 -5.24 14.67
C ASP A 742 -12.74 -6.62 15.27
N ALA A 743 -11.50 -6.77 15.73
CA ALA A 743 -11.02 -8.03 16.28
C ALA A 743 -11.86 -8.53 17.47
N VAL A 744 -12.34 -7.61 18.31
CA VAL A 744 -13.15 -7.92 19.50
C VAL A 744 -14.52 -8.48 19.09
N GLY A 745 -15.21 -7.79 18.19
CA GLY A 745 -16.49 -8.24 17.65
C GLY A 745 -16.34 -9.56 16.89
N ARG A 746 -15.31 -9.69 16.05
CA ARG A 746 -15.05 -10.91 15.27
C ARG A 746 -14.81 -12.12 16.18
N ARG A 747 -14.01 -11.95 17.22
CA ARG A 747 -13.76 -12.98 18.24
C ARG A 747 -15.04 -13.47 18.90
N GLY A 748 -15.94 -12.55 19.30
CA GLY A 748 -17.22 -12.92 19.93
C GLY A 748 -18.11 -13.74 19.00
N ILE A 749 -18.19 -13.36 17.72
CA ILE A 749 -18.95 -14.11 16.70
C ILE A 749 -18.32 -15.49 16.45
N LEU A 750 -17.00 -15.57 16.31
CA LEU A 750 -16.30 -16.84 16.13
C LEU A 750 -16.49 -17.78 17.33
N ALA A 751 -16.49 -17.25 18.55
CA ALA A 751 -16.80 -18.03 19.76
C ALA A 751 -18.22 -18.59 19.72
N LEU A 752 -19.20 -17.77 19.30
CA LEU A 752 -20.59 -18.19 19.18
C LEU A 752 -20.74 -19.29 18.11
N ASP A 753 -20.13 -19.12 16.94
CA ASP A 753 -20.20 -20.12 15.88
C ASP A 753 -19.47 -21.41 16.27
N ALA A 754 -18.33 -21.33 16.94
CA ALA A 754 -17.66 -22.50 17.52
C ALA A 754 -18.58 -23.25 18.50
N ALA A 755 -19.32 -22.53 19.35
CA ALA A 755 -20.29 -23.15 20.26
C ALA A 755 -21.43 -23.82 19.50
N ARG A 756 -21.89 -23.22 18.38
CA ARG A 756 -22.92 -23.80 17.52
C ARG A 756 -22.44 -25.10 16.85
N TYR A 757 -21.21 -25.13 16.35
CA TYR A 757 -20.58 -26.34 15.80
C TYR A 757 -20.21 -27.39 16.86
N ASN A 758 -20.48 -27.12 18.14
CA ASN A 758 -20.11 -27.98 19.27
C ASN A 758 -18.60 -28.26 19.30
N GLU A 759 -17.80 -27.19 19.19
CA GLU A 759 -16.32 -27.23 19.26
C GLU A 759 -15.79 -26.52 20.51
N PRO A 760 -15.71 -27.22 21.68
CA PRO A 760 -15.36 -26.60 22.95
C PRO A 760 -13.93 -26.04 22.99
N SER A 761 -13.01 -26.64 22.21
CA SER A 761 -11.63 -26.19 22.09
C SER A 761 -11.55 -24.77 21.52
N LEU A 762 -12.31 -24.50 20.45
CA LEU A 762 -12.42 -23.18 19.82
C LEU A 762 -13.16 -22.18 20.70
N VAL A 763 -14.26 -22.59 21.35
CA VAL A 763 -14.96 -21.73 22.33
C VAL A 763 -14.01 -21.28 23.43
N LYS A 764 -13.20 -22.21 23.96
CA LYS A 764 -12.19 -21.90 24.97
C LYS A 764 -11.11 -20.97 24.42
N ALA A 765 -10.59 -21.25 23.22
CA ALA A 765 -9.53 -20.44 22.59
C ALA A 765 -9.97 -19.00 22.32
N PHE A 766 -11.19 -18.79 21.81
CA PHE A 766 -11.73 -17.43 21.63
C PHE A 766 -12.10 -16.77 22.97
N GLY A 767 -12.40 -17.56 24.00
CA GLY A 767 -12.75 -17.09 25.34
C GLY A 767 -11.58 -16.72 26.25
N SER A 768 -10.37 -17.24 26.01
CA SER A 768 -9.20 -17.03 26.90
C SER A 768 -8.51 -15.67 26.78
N GLY A 769 -8.83 -14.87 25.76
CA GLY A 769 -8.25 -13.53 25.52
C GLY A 769 -9.22 -12.35 25.76
N VAL A 770 -10.32 -12.61 26.45
CA VAL A 770 -11.45 -11.69 26.66
C VAL A 770 -11.13 -10.75 27.83
N ALA A 771 -10.86 -9.46 27.56
CA ALA A 771 -10.84 -8.43 28.60
C ALA A 771 -12.20 -8.38 29.33
N GLU A 772 -12.25 -7.83 30.56
CA GLU A 772 -13.41 -7.84 31.48
C GLU A 772 -14.75 -7.26 30.94
N ARG A 773 -14.84 -6.91 29.66
CA ARG A 773 -16.03 -6.30 29.01
C ARG A 773 -16.57 -7.03 27.78
N THR A 774 -16.03 -8.20 27.45
CA THR A 774 -16.50 -9.00 26.31
C THR A 774 -17.42 -10.14 26.73
N TRP A 775 -18.50 -10.35 25.98
CA TRP A 775 -19.46 -11.43 26.26
C TRP A 775 -18.90 -12.78 25.78
N ARG A 776 -19.22 -13.85 26.50
CA ARG A 776 -18.89 -15.23 26.11
C ARG A 776 -20.18 -16.02 25.91
N PRO A 777 -20.27 -16.87 24.87
CA PRO A 777 -21.43 -17.74 24.68
C PRO A 777 -21.50 -18.74 25.84
N VAL A 778 -22.61 -18.73 26.58
CA VAL A 778 -22.91 -19.70 27.64
C VAL A 778 -23.57 -20.96 27.06
N ALA A 779 -24.43 -20.75 26.07
CA ALA A 779 -25.04 -21.79 25.26
C ALA A 779 -25.30 -21.21 23.87
N ALA A 780 -25.30 -22.07 22.86
CA ALA A 780 -25.67 -21.71 21.51
C ALA A 780 -26.55 -22.80 20.91
N SER A 781 -27.52 -22.41 20.10
CA SER A 781 -28.35 -23.33 19.32
C SER A 781 -28.51 -22.76 17.91
N GLY A 782 -28.63 -23.61 16.89
CA GLY A 782 -28.88 -23.14 15.54
C GLY A 782 -28.87 -24.26 14.51
N SER A 783 -29.80 -24.21 13.56
CA SER A 783 -29.95 -25.19 12.47
C SER A 783 -29.24 -24.77 11.17
N LEU A 784 -28.66 -23.56 11.12
CA LEU A 784 -27.97 -23.00 9.96
C LEU A 784 -26.46 -23.35 9.92
N LEU A 785 -26.08 -24.52 10.44
CA LEU A 785 -24.69 -25.01 10.46
C LEU A 785 -24.48 -25.94 9.27
N ALA A 786 -24.53 -25.35 8.08
CA ALA A 786 -24.17 -26.06 6.87
C ALA A 786 -22.65 -26.02 6.74
N GLY A 787 -21.96 -27.14 6.95
CA GLY A 787 -20.51 -27.22 6.72
C GLY A 787 -20.11 -26.98 5.25
N ASN A 788 -21.08 -27.11 4.34
CA ASN A 788 -21.00 -26.70 2.94
C ASN A 788 -21.44 -25.25 2.69
N LEU A 789 -21.71 -24.45 3.73
CA LEU A 789 -22.01 -23.03 3.60
C LEU A 789 -20.75 -22.33 3.11
N LEU A 790 -20.72 -22.06 1.82
CA LEU A 790 -19.54 -21.47 1.21
C LEU A 790 -19.51 -19.95 1.42
N ASN A 791 -20.69 -19.34 1.34
CA ASN A 791 -20.91 -17.92 1.51
C ASN A 791 -22.37 -17.68 1.91
N ALA A 792 -22.69 -16.53 2.50
CA ALA A 792 -24.04 -16.13 2.83
C ALA A 792 -24.35 -14.78 2.20
N PHE A 793 -25.21 -14.70 1.19
CA PHE A 793 -25.51 -13.45 0.49
C PHE A 793 -26.51 -12.60 1.28
N THR A 794 -26.11 -11.40 1.73
CA THR A 794 -27.00 -10.50 2.49
C THR A 794 -27.65 -9.44 1.61
N GLY A 795 -28.96 -9.59 1.41
CA GLY A 795 -29.91 -8.61 0.88
C GLY A 795 -31.28 -9.28 0.71
N PRO A 796 -32.29 -8.60 0.12
CA PRO A 796 -33.10 -7.55 0.76
C PRO A 796 -33.71 -7.94 2.11
N ALA A 797 -34.23 -6.96 2.86
CA ALA A 797 -34.90 -7.12 4.16
C ALA A 797 -36.18 -7.99 4.16
N LYS A 798 -36.56 -8.58 3.00
CA LYS A 798 -37.72 -9.45 2.83
C LYS A 798 -37.33 -10.66 1.97
N GLY A 799 -37.80 -11.84 2.38
CA GLY A 799 -37.25 -13.15 1.98
C GLY A 799 -37.06 -13.41 0.49
N VAL A 800 -36.12 -14.33 0.19
CA VAL A 800 -35.88 -14.91 -1.13
C VAL A 800 -36.92 -16.00 -1.39
N VAL A 801 -37.53 -15.99 -2.57
CA VAL A 801 -38.61 -16.91 -2.98
C VAL A 801 -38.15 -17.87 -4.07
N ALA A 802 -37.22 -17.44 -4.91
CA ALA A 802 -36.66 -18.24 -5.99
C ALA A 802 -35.17 -17.95 -6.17
N ALA A 803 -34.42 -18.95 -6.65
CA ALA A 803 -33.03 -18.78 -7.02
C ALA A 803 -32.70 -19.65 -8.25
N ALA A 804 -31.83 -19.15 -9.11
CA ALA A 804 -31.27 -19.90 -10.24
C ALA A 804 -29.77 -19.64 -10.32
N CYS A 805 -28.98 -20.71 -10.40
CA CYS A 805 -27.55 -20.62 -10.64
C CYS A 805 -27.27 -20.63 -12.13
N THR A 806 -26.26 -19.88 -12.54
CA THR A 806 -25.74 -19.91 -13.91
C THR A 806 -24.24 -19.60 -13.86
N VAL A 807 -23.56 -19.84 -14.97
CA VAL A 807 -22.18 -19.39 -15.14
C VAL A 807 -22.20 -18.24 -16.12
N VAL A 808 -21.75 -17.07 -15.67
CA VAL A 808 -21.57 -15.89 -16.51
C VAL A 808 -20.08 -15.69 -16.69
N ASP A 809 -19.58 -15.95 -17.90
CA ASP A 809 -18.17 -15.74 -18.27
C ASP A 809 -17.16 -16.44 -17.34
N GLY A 810 -17.43 -17.70 -17.01
CA GLY A 810 -16.59 -18.51 -16.12
C GLY A 810 -16.76 -18.20 -14.62
N ARG A 811 -17.61 -17.21 -14.27
CA ARG A 811 -17.96 -16.90 -12.89
C ARG A 811 -19.27 -17.55 -12.51
N GLU A 812 -19.27 -18.24 -11.39
CA GLU A 812 -20.48 -18.83 -10.82
C GLU A 812 -21.37 -17.71 -10.26
N VAL A 813 -22.58 -17.56 -10.80
CA VAL A 813 -23.55 -16.52 -10.43
C VAL A 813 -24.83 -17.17 -9.92
N VAL A 814 -25.44 -16.56 -8.91
CA VAL A 814 -26.81 -16.87 -8.51
C VAL A 814 -27.71 -15.66 -8.70
N VAL A 815 -28.84 -15.85 -9.37
CA VAL A 815 -29.92 -14.86 -9.45
C VAL A 815 -31.01 -15.25 -8.47
N THR A 816 -31.41 -14.32 -7.63
CA THR A 816 -32.41 -14.50 -6.58
C THR A 816 -33.63 -13.62 -6.85
N GLY A 817 -34.82 -14.19 -6.78
CA GLY A 817 -36.09 -13.48 -6.79
C GLY A 817 -36.64 -13.30 -5.38
N THR A 818 -37.17 -12.12 -5.09
CA THR A 818 -37.45 -11.69 -3.71
C THR A 818 -38.91 -11.28 -3.52
N VAL A 819 -39.35 -11.23 -2.26
CA VAL A 819 -40.69 -10.74 -1.88
C VAL A 819 -40.87 -9.24 -2.17
N ASP A 820 -39.77 -8.47 -2.23
CA ASP A 820 -39.81 -7.04 -2.56
C ASP A 820 -39.93 -6.74 -4.07
N MET A 821 -40.27 -7.76 -4.87
CA MET A 821 -40.53 -7.65 -6.31
C MET A 821 -39.26 -7.34 -7.12
N SER A 822 -38.08 -7.61 -6.56
CA SER A 822 -36.81 -7.46 -7.25
C SER A 822 -36.18 -8.81 -7.59
N LEU A 823 -35.29 -8.79 -8.59
CA LEU A 823 -34.29 -9.82 -8.80
C LEU A 823 -32.93 -9.27 -8.39
N ARG A 824 -32.06 -10.10 -7.83
CA ARG A 824 -30.67 -9.73 -7.51
C ARG A 824 -29.73 -10.81 -7.98
N ALA A 825 -28.70 -10.44 -8.71
CA ALA A 825 -27.61 -11.33 -9.06
C ALA A 825 -26.49 -11.22 -8.02
N TRP A 826 -25.78 -12.31 -7.77
CA TRP A 826 -24.70 -12.40 -6.79
C TRP A 826 -23.57 -13.23 -7.34
N ASP A 827 -22.34 -12.85 -7.00
CA ASP A 827 -21.17 -13.68 -7.23
C ASP A 827 -21.11 -14.77 -6.15
N LEU A 828 -21.20 -16.03 -6.58
CA LEU A 828 -21.20 -17.17 -5.67
C LEU A 828 -19.89 -17.30 -4.88
N ALA A 829 -18.76 -16.85 -5.44
CA ALA A 829 -17.46 -16.93 -4.76
C ALA A 829 -17.34 -15.87 -3.66
N THR A 830 -17.57 -14.59 -3.98
CA THR A 830 -17.27 -13.49 -3.07
C THR A 830 -18.41 -13.06 -2.16
N GLY A 831 -19.66 -13.44 -2.45
CA GLY A 831 -20.78 -13.00 -1.62
C GLY A 831 -21.35 -11.65 -2.03
N GLN A 832 -20.73 -11.00 -3.01
CA GLN A 832 -21.03 -9.63 -3.40
C GLN A 832 -22.21 -9.59 -4.39
N PRO A 833 -23.14 -8.63 -4.25
CA PRO A 833 -24.19 -8.42 -5.24
C PRO A 833 -23.57 -7.95 -6.56
N LEU A 834 -24.05 -8.53 -7.66
CA LEU A 834 -23.68 -8.16 -9.02
C LEU A 834 -24.72 -7.16 -9.55
N GLY A 835 -24.42 -5.89 -9.36
CA GLY A 835 -25.25 -4.78 -9.85
C GLY A 835 -26.41 -4.41 -8.95
N ARG A 836 -27.24 -3.50 -9.46
CA ARG A 836 -28.45 -3.04 -8.78
C ARG A 836 -29.55 -4.12 -8.83
N PRO A 837 -30.47 -4.15 -7.86
CA PRO A 837 -31.64 -5.01 -7.94
C PRO A 837 -32.42 -4.72 -9.24
N MET A 838 -32.69 -5.75 -10.04
CA MET A 838 -33.52 -5.63 -11.23
C MET A 838 -34.97 -5.47 -10.74
N THR A 839 -35.58 -4.35 -11.08
CA THR A 839 -36.92 -3.95 -10.63
C THR A 839 -37.85 -3.84 -11.83
N GLY A 840 -39.17 -4.00 -11.60
CA GLY A 840 -40.17 -3.95 -12.68
C GLY A 840 -41.26 -5.00 -12.52
N HIS A 841 -41.02 -6.07 -11.77
CA HIS A 841 -42.08 -6.97 -11.35
C HIS A 841 -43.06 -6.22 -10.43
N THR A 842 -44.36 -6.39 -10.67
CA THR A 842 -45.42 -5.74 -9.90
C THR A 842 -45.90 -6.60 -8.71
N LYS A 843 -45.30 -7.77 -8.53
CA LYS A 843 -45.55 -8.75 -7.46
C LYS A 843 -44.26 -9.53 -7.15
N ARG A 844 -44.26 -10.31 -6.06
CA ARG A 844 -43.13 -11.16 -5.67
C ARG A 844 -42.72 -12.08 -6.83
N VAL A 845 -41.43 -12.34 -6.95
CA VAL A 845 -40.88 -13.19 -8.00
C VAL A 845 -40.92 -14.65 -7.54
N ASP A 846 -41.90 -15.41 -8.00
CA ASP A 846 -42.15 -16.80 -7.54
C ASP A 846 -41.22 -17.85 -8.20
N ALA A 847 -40.62 -17.54 -9.34
CA ALA A 847 -39.71 -18.45 -10.04
C ALA A 847 -38.67 -17.69 -10.85
N VAL A 848 -37.46 -18.25 -10.93
CA VAL A 848 -36.36 -17.75 -11.76
C VAL A 848 -35.76 -18.94 -12.49
N ALA A 849 -35.48 -18.76 -13.78
CA ALA A 849 -34.70 -19.69 -14.57
C ALA A 849 -33.67 -18.90 -15.36
N CYS A 850 -32.43 -19.37 -15.37
CA CYS A 850 -31.37 -18.85 -16.22
C CYS A 850 -31.26 -19.74 -17.46
N THR A 851 -31.01 -19.15 -18.63
CA THR A 851 -30.85 -19.91 -19.86
C THR A 851 -29.96 -19.16 -20.82
N THR A 852 -29.15 -19.90 -21.56
CA THR A 852 -28.21 -19.32 -22.52
C THR A 852 -28.89 -19.09 -23.86
N LEU A 853 -29.03 -17.83 -24.25
CA LEU A 853 -29.50 -17.42 -25.57
C LEU A 853 -28.32 -16.90 -26.39
N ASN A 854 -28.01 -17.54 -27.53
CA ASN A 854 -26.92 -17.15 -28.43
C ASN A 854 -25.55 -17.04 -27.74
N GLY A 855 -25.24 -17.97 -26.83
CA GLY A 855 -23.99 -17.96 -26.07
C GLY A 855 -23.94 -16.93 -24.94
N ARG A 856 -25.05 -16.25 -24.64
CA ARG A 856 -25.18 -15.31 -23.50
C ARG A 856 -26.14 -15.92 -22.44
N PRO A 857 -25.67 -16.17 -21.20
CA PRO A 857 -26.38 -16.93 -20.15
C PRO A 857 -27.59 -16.24 -19.51
#